data_AF-A0A3B3XFS7-F1
#
_entry.id   AF-A0A3B3XFS7-F1
#
_cell.length_a   1.000
_cell.length_b   1.000
_cell.length_c   1.000
_cell.angle_alpha   90.00
_cell.angle_beta   90.00
_cell.angle_gamma   90.00
#
_symmetry.space_group_name_H-M   'P 1'
#
loop_
_entity.id
_entity.type
_entity.pdbx_description
1 polymer ?
#
loop_
_entity_poly.entity_id
_entity_poly.type
_entity_poly.pdbx_seq_one_letter_code
_entity_poly.pdbx_strand_id
1 'polypeptide(L)'
;MKKKFHQQTLKSNMKKKFQSVFEGITNSGNQTFLNQIYTELYITEGGSGEVNDEHEVRQIESVTWKPDRPETAIRHEDIFKPSSERDEPIRTVMTKGVAGIGKTVLTQKFTLDWAEDQTNQDIQFMFPFMFRELNLFKDHQFSLVELVHHFFSETKGISRFEELKVVFIFDGLDESRLPLDFHNNEILTDVTKSTSVDVLLTNLIRGNLLPKAHLWITTRPAAANRIPAEFVGMMTEIRGFTDPQKDEYFTKRFRYKKQARMVISHIKKSRSLHIMCHIPIFCWITATVVKDMLNKKDGEDLPKTLTEMYIHFLVVQTKLKVIKYDGGAETDSIWSPESRKMIESLGKLAFDQLMKRNLIFYESDLAECGIDIRAASVYSGVFTQIFREERGLYQNKVFCFVHLSVQEFLAALHVHLTFINSGVNLSHGSSEIEIYQSAVDMALESPDGHLDLFLRFLLGLSLETNRRRLGGLLKQTEESLATNKDTAQYIKEKMNNHLCVEKSINLFHCLNELNDQSLVEEIQQSLQTGSLSAQQLYPAQWSALHFILLSSEKDFETFDLKKYSATEEALLKLLPVVKASSKALLSGCNLSERSCEALSSLLSSTTSSLRDLDLSNNDLKDSGVKLLCSGLMSPDCELEILRLSGCLITEEGCAALASALTVNPSHLKELDLSFNNPGQAGKESLAALLKNPSFKLESLSMEPAGERWLTPGLRKYSSPLTVDLNTVSRLLKLSDGNRKVTRGEEEQPYPDHPDRFDLCQLLCTDGLTGRCYWEVEWGGRIYVSVSYRGINRKGVNDDSWFGFNDKSWSVICSDDGYTVWHNGRKAFVPVSTSSVYGRVAVYVDCPAGTLSFFRTLIHIYTFNTKFTEPLYPGFGVKFRSGTSWCSF
;
A
#
# COMPACT_ATOMS: atom_id res chain seq x y z
N MET A 1 36.27 -10.45 -41.05
CA MET A 1 35.78 -11.84 -41.07
C MET A 1 35.86 -12.54 -39.70
N LYS A 2 37.02 -12.66 -39.04
CA LYS A 2 37.14 -13.36 -37.73
C LYS A 2 36.24 -12.80 -36.61
N LYS A 3 36.20 -11.46 -36.42
CA LYS A 3 35.33 -10.82 -35.39
C LYS A 3 33.84 -11.18 -35.55
N LYS A 4 33.32 -11.13 -36.79
CA LYS A 4 31.92 -11.45 -37.10
C LYS A 4 31.57 -12.92 -36.83
N PHE A 5 32.51 -13.83 -37.07
CA PHE A 5 32.34 -15.26 -36.77
C PHE A 5 32.18 -15.51 -35.27
N HIS A 6 33.10 -14.99 -34.44
CA HIS A 6 33.00 -15.14 -32.98
C HIS A 6 31.74 -14.50 -32.41
N GLN A 7 31.35 -13.33 -32.92
CA GLN A 7 30.10 -12.66 -32.53
C GLN A 7 28.87 -13.51 -32.85
N GLN A 8 28.77 -14.08 -34.05
CA GLN A 8 27.64 -14.93 -34.44
C GLN A 8 27.58 -16.22 -33.61
N THR A 9 28.72 -16.82 -33.30
CA THR A 9 28.79 -18.01 -32.45
C THR A 9 28.34 -17.69 -31.02
N LEU A 10 28.81 -16.57 -30.45
CA LEU A 10 28.37 -16.11 -29.13
C LEU A 10 26.87 -15.84 -29.10
N LYS A 11 26.33 -15.11 -30.08
CA LYS A 11 24.88 -14.87 -30.21
C LYS A 11 24.10 -16.18 -30.30
N SER A 12 24.55 -17.16 -31.09
CA SER A 12 23.91 -18.46 -31.17
C SER A 12 23.92 -19.21 -29.83
N ASN A 13 24.99 -19.12 -29.05
CA ASN A 13 25.07 -19.74 -27.74
C ASN A 13 24.19 -19.03 -26.71
N MET A 14 24.17 -17.70 -26.70
CA MET A 14 23.28 -16.91 -25.84
C MET A 14 21.81 -17.16 -26.16
N LYS A 15 21.45 -17.27 -27.45
CA LYS A 15 20.10 -17.66 -27.87
C LYS A 15 19.75 -19.03 -27.30
N LYS A 16 20.59 -20.05 -27.49
CA LYS A 16 20.33 -21.39 -26.92
C LYS A 16 20.22 -21.37 -25.39
N LYS A 17 21.04 -20.57 -24.71
CA LYS A 17 21.09 -20.47 -23.24
C LYS A 17 19.85 -19.81 -22.66
N PHE A 18 19.36 -18.72 -23.26
CA PHE A 18 18.30 -17.87 -22.69
C PHE A 18 16.94 -17.97 -23.40
N GLN A 19 16.85 -18.67 -24.54
CA GLN A 19 15.58 -18.83 -25.28
C GLN A 19 14.51 -19.57 -24.47
N SER A 20 14.90 -20.40 -23.50
CA SER A 20 13.99 -21.11 -22.60
C SER A 20 14.27 -20.77 -21.14
N VAL A 21 13.21 -20.49 -20.38
CA VAL A 21 13.29 -20.33 -18.92
C VAL A 21 12.98 -21.67 -18.26
N PHE A 22 13.84 -22.08 -17.34
CA PHE A 22 13.59 -23.27 -16.52
C PHE A 22 12.83 -22.86 -15.26
N GLU A 23 11.51 -22.95 -15.33
CA GLU A 23 10.62 -22.86 -14.16
C GLU A 23 10.64 -24.21 -13.39
N GLY A 24 11.76 -24.53 -12.72
CA GLY A 24 11.93 -25.73 -11.88
C GLY A 24 12.60 -26.95 -12.54
N ILE A 25 12.17 -28.16 -12.13
CA ILE A 25 12.84 -29.46 -12.37
C ILE A 25 12.98 -29.83 -13.86
N THR A 26 14.23 -30.08 -14.28
CA THR A 26 14.66 -30.21 -15.69
C THR A 26 14.31 -31.53 -16.41
N ASN A 27 14.15 -31.39 -17.74
CA ASN A 27 14.36 -32.36 -18.84
C ASN A 27 13.30 -33.48 -19.09
N SER A 28 12.06 -33.10 -19.36
CA SER A 28 11.27 -33.58 -20.54
C SER A 28 9.82 -33.10 -20.41
N GLY A 29 9.26 -32.54 -21.49
CA GLY A 29 7.82 -32.28 -21.58
C GLY A 29 7.40 -31.04 -22.36
N ASN A 30 7.72 -29.83 -21.88
CA ASN A 30 7.33 -28.59 -22.56
C ASN A 30 8.34 -27.48 -22.24
N GLN A 31 9.19 -27.14 -23.22
CA GLN A 31 10.12 -26.03 -23.12
C GLN A 31 9.32 -24.73 -23.31
N THR A 32 9.18 -23.92 -22.26
CA THR A 32 8.50 -22.63 -22.34
C THR A 32 9.47 -21.57 -22.85
N PHE A 33 9.16 -20.95 -23.98
CA PHE A 33 10.00 -19.91 -24.56
C PHE A 33 9.88 -18.62 -23.75
N LEU A 34 11.00 -18.00 -23.39
CA LEU A 34 11.02 -16.76 -22.61
C LEU A 34 10.13 -15.68 -23.25
N ASN A 35 10.25 -15.49 -24.56
CA ASN A 35 9.46 -14.51 -25.31
C ASN A 35 7.93 -14.75 -25.26
N GLN A 36 7.46 -15.96 -24.95
CA GLN A 36 6.03 -16.26 -24.85
C GLN A 36 5.43 -15.92 -23.48
N ILE A 37 6.25 -15.94 -22.42
CA ILE A 37 5.82 -15.71 -21.04
C ILE A 37 6.31 -14.39 -20.45
N TYR A 38 7.33 -13.78 -21.07
CA TYR A 38 7.90 -12.52 -20.59
C TYR A 38 6.83 -11.44 -20.58
N THR A 39 6.70 -10.80 -19.43
CA THR A 39 5.85 -9.63 -19.21
C THR A 39 6.81 -8.51 -18.87
N GLU A 40 6.69 -7.38 -19.57
CA GLU A 40 7.60 -6.24 -19.40
C GLU A 40 7.56 -5.76 -17.95
N LEU A 41 8.72 -5.57 -17.32
CA LEU A 41 8.82 -5.11 -15.94
C LEU A 41 8.74 -3.58 -15.89
N TYR A 42 8.08 -3.04 -14.87
CA TYR A 42 8.08 -1.59 -14.64
C TYR A 42 9.41 -1.18 -13.99
N ILE A 43 10.24 -0.47 -14.75
CA ILE A 43 11.58 -0.01 -14.36
C ILE A 43 11.58 1.52 -14.36
N THR A 44 12.18 2.11 -13.34
CA THR A 44 12.21 3.57 -13.16
C THR A 44 13.62 4.04 -12.80
N GLU A 45 13.93 5.29 -13.07
CA GLU A 45 15.16 5.92 -12.58
C GLU A 45 15.04 6.10 -11.05
N GLY A 46 16.00 5.55 -10.30
CA GLY A 46 15.93 5.51 -8.84
C GLY A 46 16.30 6.85 -8.20
N GLY A 47 15.52 7.28 -7.19
CA GLY A 47 15.87 8.39 -6.28
C GLY A 47 17.05 8.06 -5.35
N SER A 48 17.51 9.08 -4.58
CA SER A 48 18.72 9.07 -3.74
C SER A 48 18.97 7.73 -3.03
N GLY A 49 20.23 7.30 -3.03
CA GLY A 49 20.72 5.97 -2.61
C GLY A 49 20.57 5.61 -1.13
N GLU A 50 19.43 5.93 -0.50
CA GLU A 50 19.08 5.42 0.82
C GLU A 50 18.94 3.89 0.76
N VAL A 51 19.63 3.24 1.70
CA VAL A 51 19.60 1.78 1.87
C VAL A 51 18.34 1.46 2.66
N ASN A 52 17.36 0.81 2.00
CA ASN A 52 16.23 0.24 2.72
C ASN A 52 16.61 -1.13 3.27
N ASP A 53 16.77 -1.22 4.59
CA ASP A 53 17.13 -2.43 5.33
C ASP A 53 15.91 -3.27 5.73
N GLU A 54 14.68 -2.85 5.40
CA GLU A 54 13.46 -3.61 5.71
C GLU A 54 13.39 -4.92 4.92
N HIS A 55 12.71 -5.91 5.51
CA HIS A 55 12.44 -7.18 4.85
C HIS A 55 11.59 -7.00 3.59
N GLU A 56 11.82 -7.86 2.60
CA GLU A 56 11.21 -7.76 1.26
C GLU A 56 9.68 -7.72 1.29
N VAL A 57 9.05 -8.44 2.24
CA VAL A 57 7.59 -8.44 2.39
C VAL A 57 7.02 -7.07 2.75
N ARG A 58 7.71 -6.31 3.62
CA ARG A 58 7.29 -4.95 4.02
C ARG A 58 7.45 -3.99 2.86
N GLN A 59 8.53 -4.13 2.09
CA GLN A 59 8.75 -3.35 0.88
C GLN A 59 7.62 -3.59 -0.14
N ILE A 60 7.22 -4.84 -0.41
CA ILE A 60 6.10 -5.14 -1.32
C ILE A 60 4.78 -4.52 -0.84
N GLU A 61 4.49 -4.65 0.45
CA GLU A 61 3.27 -4.12 1.06
C GLU A 61 3.24 -2.58 0.98
N SER A 62 4.39 -1.93 1.15
CA SER A 62 4.54 -0.47 1.00
C SER A 62 4.43 0.01 -0.46
N VAL A 63 4.91 -0.77 -1.45
CA VAL A 63 4.92 -0.39 -2.89
C VAL A 63 3.53 -0.42 -3.53
N THR A 64 2.52 -0.97 -2.85
CA THR A 64 1.12 -0.78 -3.29
C THR A 64 0.60 0.64 -3.11
N TRP A 65 1.40 1.52 -2.50
CA TRP A 65 1.17 2.95 -2.49
C TRP A 65 1.76 3.50 -3.80
N LYS A 66 0.91 4.14 -4.61
CA LYS A 66 1.27 4.68 -5.92
C LYS A 66 2.59 5.47 -5.82
N PRO A 67 3.50 5.36 -6.80
CA PRO A 67 4.74 6.12 -6.77
C PRO A 67 4.44 7.62 -6.74
N ASP A 68 5.30 8.32 -6.00
CA ASP A 68 5.17 9.70 -5.56
C ASP A 68 5.21 10.75 -6.67
N ARG A 69 5.69 10.36 -7.83
CA ARG A 69 5.84 11.18 -9.04
C ARG A 69 5.45 10.36 -10.26
N PRO A 70 5.10 11.01 -11.39
CA PRO A 70 5.14 10.33 -12.69
C PRO A 70 6.61 9.93 -12.97
N GLU A 71 7.00 8.74 -12.50
CA GLU A 71 8.32 8.19 -12.73
C GLU A 71 8.49 7.92 -14.22
N THR A 72 9.60 8.38 -14.80
CA THR A 72 9.94 8.09 -16.19
C THR A 72 10.22 6.59 -16.30
N ALA A 73 9.27 5.86 -16.90
CA ALA A 73 9.44 4.44 -17.16
C ALA A 73 10.56 4.23 -18.18
N ILE A 74 11.55 3.42 -17.80
CA ILE A 74 12.67 3.05 -18.67
C ILE A 74 12.39 1.67 -19.25
N ARG A 75 12.34 1.57 -20.57
CA ARG A 75 12.29 0.26 -21.24
C ARG A 75 13.66 -0.39 -21.16
N HIS A 76 13.71 -1.72 -21.02
CA HIS A 76 14.98 -2.44 -20.85
C HIS A 76 15.93 -2.27 -22.05
N GLU A 77 15.38 -2.04 -23.24
CA GLU A 77 16.14 -1.73 -24.46
C GLU A 77 16.81 -0.36 -24.45
N ASP A 78 16.35 0.55 -23.58
CA ASP A 78 16.82 1.93 -23.46
C ASP A 78 17.71 2.14 -22.22
N ILE A 79 18.06 1.07 -21.49
CA ILE A 79 18.74 1.14 -20.18
C ILE A 79 20.10 1.87 -20.20
N PHE A 80 20.76 1.99 -21.35
CA PHE A 80 22.03 2.74 -21.49
C PHE A 80 21.87 4.07 -22.23
N LYS A 81 20.64 4.44 -22.62
CA LYS A 81 20.38 5.72 -23.29
C LYS A 81 20.27 6.83 -22.24
N PRO A 82 20.86 8.01 -22.50
CA PRO A 82 20.70 9.16 -21.61
C PRO A 82 19.22 9.56 -21.51
N SER A 83 18.79 9.96 -20.31
CA SER A 83 17.47 10.57 -20.09
C SER A 83 17.44 11.97 -20.72
N SER A 84 16.25 12.52 -20.97
CA SER A 84 16.07 13.85 -21.58
C SER A 84 16.70 15.01 -20.81
N GLU A 85 17.17 14.76 -19.58
CA GLU A 85 17.77 15.74 -18.66
C GLU A 85 19.31 15.61 -18.55
N ARG A 86 19.94 14.58 -19.12
CA ARG A 86 21.39 14.37 -19.05
C ARG A 86 22.03 14.24 -20.43
N ASP A 87 23.06 15.06 -20.69
CA ASP A 87 23.89 14.96 -21.90
C ASP A 87 25.10 14.00 -21.74
N GLU A 88 25.37 13.51 -20.54
CA GLU A 88 26.52 12.63 -20.26
C GLU A 88 26.23 11.14 -20.57
N PRO A 89 27.16 10.42 -21.21
CA PRO A 89 26.98 9.01 -21.55
C PRO A 89 27.02 8.10 -20.31
N ILE A 90 25.99 7.25 -20.17
CA ILE A 90 25.87 6.32 -19.03
C ILE A 90 26.80 5.11 -19.21
N ARG A 91 27.87 5.04 -18.41
CA ARG A 91 28.79 3.89 -18.39
C ARG A 91 28.24 2.71 -17.57
N THR A 92 27.90 2.97 -16.31
CA THR A 92 27.50 1.95 -15.33
C THR A 92 26.07 2.18 -14.91
N VAL A 93 25.23 1.16 -15.11
CA VAL A 93 23.85 1.10 -14.60
C VAL A 93 23.80 0.12 -13.45
N MET A 94 23.27 0.56 -12.32
CA MET A 94 22.94 -0.34 -11.21
C MET A 94 21.42 -0.44 -11.10
N THR A 95 20.89 -1.66 -11.20
CA THR A 95 19.46 -1.94 -11.04
C THR A 95 19.21 -2.64 -9.72
N LYS A 96 18.47 -1.97 -8.83
CA LYS A 96 18.02 -2.54 -7.55
C LYS A 96 16.60 -3.10 -7.66
N GLY A 97 16.28 -4.05 -6.79
CA GLY A 97 14.92 -4.55 -6.59
C GLY A 97 14.90 -5.73 -5.63
N VAL A 98 13.75 -5.98 -4.99
CA VAL A 98 13.56 -7.09 -4.04
C VAL A 98 13.78 -8.48 -4.68
N ALA A 99 13.95 -9.55 -3.89
CA ALA A 99 14.09 -10.87 -4.49
C ALA A 99 12.84 -11.30 -5.26
N GLY A 100 13.03 -12.18 -6.25
CA GLY A 100 11.96 -12.65 -7.11
C GLY A 100 11.38 -11.62 -8.08
N ILE A 101 11.77 -10.33 -8.00
CA ILE A 101 11.20 -9.23 -8.79
C ILE A 101 11.48 -9.32 -10.30
N GLY A 102 12.41 -10.20 -10.70
CA GLY A 102 12.71 -10.46 -12.10
C GLY A 102 14.03 -9.85 -12.61
N LYS A 103 14.93 -9.39 -11.73
CA LYS A 103 16.27 -8.86 -12.10
C LYS A 103 17.03 -9.80 -13.07
N THR A 104 17.17 -11.07 -12.72
CA THR A 104 17.82 -12.07 -13.58
C THR A 104 17.06 -12.34 -14.88
N VAL A 105 15.73 -12.40 -14.84
CA VAL A 105 14.91 -12.62 -16.05
C VAL A 105 15.03 -11.42 -17.00
N LEU A 106 15.16 -10.21 -16.46
CA LEU A 106 15.36 -8.97 -17.21
C LEU A 106 16.70 -8.98 -17.96
N THR A 107 17.80 -9.30 -17.28
CA THR A 107 19.13 -9.37 -17.91
C THR A 107 19.22 -10.48 -18.95
N GLN A 108 18.55 -11.62 -18.69
CA GLN A 108 18.40 -12.71 -19.66
C GLN A 108 17.60 -12.28 -20.89
N LYS A 109 16.48 -11.57 -20.71
CA LYS A 109 15.65 -11.06 -21.82
C LYS A 109 16.42 -10.06 -22.67
N PHE A 110 17.13 -9.12 -22.05
CA PHE A 110 17.97 -8.16 -22.75
C PHE A 110 19.07 -8.84 -23.59
N THR A 111 19.73 -9.85 -23.02
CA THR A 111 20.75 -10.63 -23.74
C THR A 111 20.14 -11.46 -24.88
N LEU A 112 18.94 -12.02 -24.69
CA LEU A 112 18.22 -12.77 -25.72
C LEU A 112 17.83 -11.86 -26.89
N ASP A 113 17.31 -10.66 -26.61
CA ASP A 113 16.91 -9.69 -27.63
C ASP A 113 18.10 -9.24 -28.49
N TRP A 114 19.26 -9.03 -27.87
CA TRP A 114 20.51 -8.76 -28.58
C TRP A 114 20.96 -9.97 -29.43
N ALA A 115 20.85 -11.18 -28.89
CA ALA A 115 21.24 -12.41 -29.57
C ALA A 115 20.31 -12.77 -30.75
N GLU A 116 19.05 -12.33 -30.70
CA GLU A 116 18.04 -12.48 -31.76
C GLU A 116 18.00 -11.29 -32.73
N ASP A 117 18.93 -10.34 -32.60
CA ASP A 117 19.00 -9.12 -33.41
C ASP A 117 17.75 -8.23 -33.31
N GLN A 118 17.00 -8.30 -32.21
CA GLN A 118 15.79 -7.48 -31.98
C GLN A 118 16.14 -6.05 -31.53
N THR A 119 17.09 -5.91 -30.60
CA THR A 119 17.50 -4.61 -30.03
C THR A 119 19.02 -4.51 -29.85
N ASN A 120 19.53 -3.30 -29.60
CA ASN A 120 20.94 -3.03 -29.27
C ASN A 120 21.98 -3.59 -30.27
N GLN A 121 21.69 -3.51 -31.57
CA GLN A 121 22.54 -4.05 -32.64
C GLN A 121 23.92 -3.36 -32.76
N ASP A 122 24.06 -2.18 -32.18
CA ASP A 122 25.31 -1.42 -32.06
C ASP A 122 26.32 -2.07 -31.10
N ILE A 123 25.87 -2.95 -30.20
CA ILE A 123 26.72 -3.68 -29.26
C ILE A 123 27.35 -4.90 -29.95
N GLN A 124 28.68 -4.99 -29.91
CA GLN A 124 29.42 -6.06 -30.57
C GLN A 124 29.47 -7.34 -29.73
N PHE A 125 29.68 -7.22 -28.42
CA PHE A 125 29.75 -8.37 -27.51
C PHE A 125 29.02 -8.06 -26.20
N MET A 126 28.27 -9.04 -25.70
CA MET A 126 27.65 -9.02 -24.38
C MET A 126 28.16 -10.21 -23.56
N PHE A 127 28.60 -9.93 -22.33
CA PHE A 127 29.15 -10.92 -21.41
C PHE A 127 28.36 -10.91 -20.10
N PRO A 128 27.31 -11.74 -19.97
CA PRO A 128 26.58 -11.91 -18.73
C PRO A 128 27.34 -12.83 -17.75
N PHE A 129 27.75 -12.26 -16.63
CA PHE A 129 28.36 -12.93 -15.49
C PHE A 129 27.39 -12.94 -14.31
N MET A 130 27.36 -14.03 -13.56
CA MET A 130 26.70 -14.09 -12.26
C MET A 130 27.74 -13.86 -11.17
N PHE A 131 27.53 -12.93 -10.23
CA PHE A 131 28.46 -12.74 -9.10
C PHE A 131 28.66 -14.04 -8.30
N ARG A 132 27.59 -14.84 -8.22
CA ARG A 132 27.62 -16.16 -7.61
C ARG A 132 28.61 -17.12 -8.28
N GLU A 133 28.76 -17.07 -9.60
CA GLU A 133 29.75 -17.87 -10.35
C GLU A 133 31.17 -17.33 -10.13
N LEU A 134 31.32 -16.00 -10.07
CA LEU A 134 32.62 -15.35 -9.84
C LEU A 134 33.21 -15.66 -8.46
N ASN A 135 32.37 -15.89 -7.45
CA ASN A 135 32.80 -16.30 -6.12
C ASN A 135 33.65 -17.58 -6.10
N LEU A 136 33.48 -18.49 -7.07
CA LEU A 136 34.29 -19.71 -7.16
C LEU A 136 35.76 -19.44 -7.46
N PHE A 137 36.03 -18.30 -8.07
CA PHE A 137 37.35 -17.91 -8.56
C PHE A 137 37.99 -16.84 -7.69
N LYS A 138 37.46 -16.61 -6.47
CA LYS A 138 37.96 -15.59 -5.53
C LYS A 138 39.44 -15.77 -5.17
N ASP A 139 39.90 -17.02 -5.13
CA ASP A 139 41.28 -17.40 -4.77
C ASP A 139 42.16 -17.64 -6.02
N HIS A 140 41.61 -17.43 -7.21
CA HIS A 140 42.31 -17.59 -8.49
C HIS A 140 42.74 -16.25 -9.05
N GLN A 141 43.71 -16.32 -9.96
CA GLN A 141 44.22 -15.18 -10.69
C GLN A 141 43.92 -15.33 -12.18
N PHE A 142 43.41 -14.26 -12.78
CA PHE A 142 43.08 -14.17 -14.20
C PHE A 142 43.51 -12.80 -14.71
N SER A 143 43.85 -12.71 -15.99
CA SER A 143 43.68 -11.45 -16.74
C SER A 143 42.21 -11.30 -17.17
N LEU A 144 41.78 -10.07 -17.48
CA LEU A 144 40.40 -9.85 -17.93
C LEU A 144 40.08 -10.65 -19.21
N VAL A 145 41.04 -10.75 -20.12
CA VAL A 145 40.92 -11.55 -21.35
C VAL A 145 40.78 -13.04 -21.04
N GLU A 146 41.57 -13.57 -20.11
CA GLU A 146 41.47 -14.97 -19.69
C GLU A 146 40.16 -15.28 -19.00
N LEU A 147 39.67 -14.37 -18.14
CA LEU A 147 38.39 -14.51 -17.47
C LEU A 147 37.24 -14.60 -18.50
N VAL A 148 37.22 -13.71 -19.50
CA VAL A 148 36.22 -13.76 -20.58
C VAL A 148 36.33 -15.06 -21.38
N HIS A 149 37.54 -15.47 -21.77
CA HIS A 149 37.74 -16.72 -22.51
C HIS A 149 37.41 -17.99 -21.71
N HIS A 150 37.47 -17.93 -20.38
CA HIS A 150 37.10 -19.01 -19.49
C HIS A 150 35.59 -19.25 -19.55
N PHE A 151 34.79 -18.20 -19.37
CA PHE A 151 33.33 -18.28 -19.38
C PHE A 151 32.73 -18.34 -20.79
N PHE A 152 33.39 -17.72 -21.77
CA PHE A 152 32.93 -17.59 -23.17
C PHE A 152 33.99 -18.11 -24.12
N SER A 153 34.20 -19.44 -24.11
CA SER A 153 35.25 -20.10 -24.89
C SER A 153 35.18 -19.86 -26.40
N GLU A 154 34.02 -19.47 -26.91
CA GLU A 154 33.76 -19.11 -28.31
C GLU A 154 34.49 -17.84 -28.72
N THR A 155 34.87 -17.00 -27.76
CA THR A 155 35.59 -15.75 -28.00
C THR A 155 37.10 -15.93 -28.04
N LYS A 156 37.61 -17.15 -27.77
CA LYS A 156 39.04 -17.50 -27.87
C LYS A 156 39.59 -17.13 -29.24
N GLY A 157 40.42 -16.09 -29.27
CA GLY A 157 40.93 -15.46 -30.49
C GLY A 157 40.70 -13.96 -30.56
N ILE A 158 39.95 -13.39 -29.61
CA ILE A 158 39.79 -11.95 -29.41
C ILE A 158 40.57 -11.53 -28.17
N SER A 159 41.57 -10.66 -28.34
CA SER A 159 42.35 -10.12 -27.21
C SER A 159 42.19 -8.61 -27.02
N ARG A 160 41.80 -7.88 -28.08
CA ARG A 160 41.69 -6.42 -28.08
C ARG A 160 40.25 -5.97 -27.86
N PHE A 161 39.76 -6.14 -26.63
CA PHE A 161 38.41 -5.74 -26.26
C PHE A 161 38.24 -4.21 -26.15
N GLU A 162 39.34 -3.44 -26.02
CA GLU A 162 39.32 -1.98 -25.92
C GLU A 162 38.79 -1.29 -27.18
N GLU A 163 38.91 -1.96 -28.34
CA GLU A 163 38.46 -1.46 -29.64
C GLU A 163 36.99 -1.79 -29.93
N LEU A 164 36.31 -2.49 -29.02
CA LEU A 164 34.99 -3.04 -29.23
C LEU A 164 33.94 -2.38 -28.35
N LYS A 165 32.71 -2.26 -28.84
CA LYS A 165 31.56 -1.87 -28.00
C LYS A 165 31.08 -3.12 -27.24
N VAL A 166 31.51 -3.23 -25.99
CA VAL A 166 31.27 -4.39 -25.12
C VAL A 166 30.36 -4.01 -23.97
N VAL A 167 29.46 -4.91 -23.60
CA VAL A 167 28.66 -4.80 -22.38
C VAL A 167 28.95 -5.97 -21.47
N PHE A 168 29.24 -5.67 -20.20
CA PHE A 168 29.30 -6.65 -19.14
C PHE A 168 28.05 -6.52 -18.28
N ILE A 169 27.38 -7.64 -18.05
CA ILE A 169 26.24 -7.71 -17.15
C ILE A 169 26.68 -8.52 -15.94
N PHE A 170 26.62 -7.95 -14.75
CA PHE A 170 26.94 -8.62 -13.49
C PHE A 170 25.67 -8.77 -12.66
N ASP A 171 25.10 -9.97 -12.68
CA ASP A 171 23.84 -10.27 -12.00
C ASP A 171 24.09 -10.75 -10.56
N GLY A 172 23.36 -10.18 -9.59
CA GLY A 172 23.31 -10.63 -8.20
C GLY A 172 24.46 -10.17 -7.30
N LEU A 173 24.77 -8.86 -7.23
CA LEU A 173 25.82 -8.33 -6.34
C LEU A 173 25.59 -8.66 -4.86
N ASP A 174 24.34 -8.79 -4.42
CA ASP A 174 23.95 -9.25 -3.08
C ASP A 174 24.50 -10.64 -2.74
N GLU A 175 24.84 -11.42 -3.75
CA GLU A 175 25.37 -12.78 -3.64
C GLU A 175 26.91 -12.82 -3.71
N SER A 176 27.56 -11.67 -3.94
CA SER A 176 29.02 -11.57 -4.04
C SER A 176 29.70 -11.77 -2.70
N ARG A 177 30.74 -12.61 -2.67
CA ARG A 177 31.67 -12.78 -1.53
C ARG A 177 33.03 -12.16 -1.79
N LEU A 178 33.19 -11.48 -2.92
CA LEU A 178 34.40 -10.74 -3.24
C LEU A 178 34.49 -9.49 -2.34
N PRO A 179 35.67 -9.14 -1.82
CA PRO A 179 35.85 -7.95 -0.98
C PRO A 179 35.36 -6.64 -1.61
N LEU A 180 35.52 -6.52 -2.92
CA LEU A 180 35.26 -5.35 -3.76
C LEU A 180 35.89 -4.07 -3.18
N ASP A 181 37.18 -4.12 -2.88
CA ASP A 181 37.87 -2.99 -2.25
C ASP A 181 38.15 -1.85 -3.25
N PHE A 182 37.25 -0.87 -3.29
CA PHE A 182 37.37 0.30 -4.16
C PHE A 182 38.44 1.32 -3.74
N HIS A 183 39.08 1.16 -2.59
CA HIS A 183 40.07 2.12 -2.07
C HIS A 183 41.49 1.56 -2.11
N ASN A 184 41.69 0.29 -1.71
CA ASN A 184 43.01 -0.29 -1.56
C ASN A 184 43.48 -1.15 -2.75
N ASN A 185 42.56 -1.61 -3.62
CA ASN A 185 42.97 -2.45 -4.76
C ASN A 185 43.87 -1.69 -5.74
N GLU A 186 44.91 -2.39 -6.21
CA GLU A 186 45.89 -1.88 -7.19
C GLU A 186 45.19 -1.35 -8.45
N ILE A 187 45.73 -0.27 -9.04
CA ILE A 187 45.20 0.28 -10.30
C ILE A 187 45.73 -0.57 -11.46
N LEU A 188 44.80 -1.09 -12.26
CA LEU A 188 45.09 -1.95 -13.38
C LEU A 188 44.48 -1.37 -14.67
N THR A 189 45.32 -1.17 -15.69
CA THR A 189 44.90 -0.64 -17.00
C THR A 189 45.14 -1.61 -18.16
N ASP A 190 45.96 -2.65 -17.94
CA ASP A 190 46.26 -3.68 -18.95
C ASP A 190 45.34 -4.89 -18.77
N VAL A 191 44.53 -5.19 -19.78
CA VAL A 191 43.58 -6.31 -19.78
C VAL A 191 44.25 -7.69 -19.80
N THR A 192 45.55 -7.76 -20.09
CA THR A 192 46.34 -8.99 -20.19
C THR A 192 47.12 -9.33 -18.92
N LYS A 193 47.23 -8.39 -17.97
CA LYS A 193 47.90 -8.64 -16.68
C LYS A 193 46.97 -9.44 -15.77
N SER A 194 47.51 -10.54 -15.23
CA SER A 194 46.80 -11.42 -14.30
C SER A 194 46.77 -10.82 -12.89
N THR A 195 45.60 -10.85 -12.25
CA THR A 195 45.37 -10.43 -10.86
C THR A 195 44.16 -11.19 -10.29
N SER A 196 43.76 -10.93 -9.04
CA SER A 196 42.56 -11.56 -8.47
C SER A 196 41.28 -11.06 -9.15
N VAL A 197 40.22 -11.88 -9.14
CA VAL A 197 38.92 -11.48 -9.71
C VAL A 197 38.37 -10.22 -9.05
N ASP A 198 38.63 -10.04 -7.76
CA ASP A 198 38.28 -8.83 -7.01
C ASP A 198 38.91 -7.54 -7.59
N VAL A 199 40.22 -7.58 -7.85
CA VAL A 199 40.97 -6.46 -8.43
C VAL A 199 40.52 -6.21 -9.87
N LEU A 200 40.22 -7.25 -10.65
CA LEU A 200 39.68 -7.10 -12.01
C LEU A 200 38.34 -6.35 -12.01
N LEU A 201 37.38 -6.78 -11.18
CA LEU A 201 36.04 -6.20 -11.15
C LEU A 201 36.06 -4.75 -10.65
N THR A 202 36.80 -4.47 -9.59
CA THR A 202 36.94 -3.10 -9.06
C THR A 202 37.55 -2.17 -10.11
N ASN A 203 38.59 -2.58 -10.84
CA ASN A 203 39.17 -1.77 -11.91
C ASN A 203 38.27 -1.64 -13.15
N LEU A 204 37.46 -2.64 -13.47
CA LEU A 204 36.46 -2.54 -14.53
C LEU A 204 35.37 -1.52 -14.17
N ILE A 205 34.86 -1.57 -12.93
CA ILE A 205 33.82 -0.67 -12.42
C ILE A 205 34.36 0.77 -12.29
N ARG A 206 35.58 0.96 -11.76
CA ARG A 206 36.27 2.27 -11.72
C ARG A 206 36.52 2.86 -13.11
N GLY A 207 36.48 2.04 -14.17
CA GLY A 207 36.77 2.47 -15.55
C GLY A 207 38.25 2.42 -15.95
N ASN A 208 39.13 1.89 -15.09
CA ASN A 208 40.56 1.72 -15.40
C ASN A 208 40.77 0.63 -16.46
N LEU A 209 39.99 -0.46 -16.38
CA LEU A 209 39.90 -1.48 -17.43
C LEU A 209 38.70 -1.21 -18.33
N LEU A 210 38.93 -1.28 -19.65
CA LEU A 210 37.90 -1.09 -20.68
C LEU A 210 36.99 0.14 -20.43
N PRO A 211 37.53 1.37 -20.44
CA PRO A 211 36.79 2.61 -20.11
C PRO A 211 35.59 2.88 -21.01
N LYS A 212 35.53 2.28 -22.20
CA LYS A 212 34.42 2.42 -23.17
C LYS A 212 33.35 1.34 -23.06
N ALA A 213 33.53 0.32 -22.22
CA ALA A 213 32.51 -0.70 -22.01
C ALA A 213 31.27 -0.13 -21.30
N HIS A 214 30.12 -0.76 -21.45
CA HIS A 214 29.00 -0.51 -20.53
C HIS A 214 28.90 -1.61 -19.49
N LEU A 215 28.50 -1.26 -18.28
CA LEU A 215 28.33 -2.19 -17.17
C LEU A 215 26.88 -2.14 -16.70
N TRP A 216 26.25 -3.29 -16.57
CA TRP A 216 24.93 -3.40 -15.93
C TRP A 216 25.04 -4.33 -14.73
N ILE A 217 24.82 -3.79 -13.53
CA ILE A 217 24.91 -4.52 -12.27
C ILE A 217 23.51 -4.64 -11.68
N THR A 218 23.09 -5.83 -11.26
CA THR A 218 21.82 -6.02 -10.54
C THR A 218 22.08 -6.39 -9.08
N THR A 219 21.20 -5.93 -8.18
CA THR A 219 21.37 -6.19 -6.74
C THR A 219 20.07 -6.04 -5.96
N ARG A 220 20.06 -6.49 -4.70
CA ARG A 220 19.03 -6.09 -3.72
C ARG A 220 19.37 -4.73 -3.11
N PRO A 221 18.38 -3.92 -2.70
CA PRO A 221 18.62 -2.61 -2.11
C PRO A 221 19.68 -2.61 -1.00
N ALA A 222 19.61 -3.57 -0.08
CA ALA A 222 20.55 -3.70 1.05
C ALA A 222 22.03 -3.89 0.65
N ALA A 223 22.31 -4.35 -0.57
CA ALA A 223 23.68 -4.59 -1.05
C ALA A 223 24.16 -3.54 -2.08
N ALA A 224 23.34 -2.54 -2.40
CA ALA A 224 23.67 -1.52 -3.40
C ALA A 224 24.85 -0.63 -2.98
N ASN A 225 24.97 -0.36 -1.68
CA ASN A 225 26.03 0.46 -1.08
C ASN A 225 27.43 -0.19 -1.13
N ARG A 226 27.56 -1.46 -1.52
CA ARG A 226 28.86 -2.13 -1.69
C ARG A 226 29.69 -1.54 -2.82
N ILE A 227 29.05 -0.83 -3.76
CA ILE A 227 29.74 -0.06 -4.79
C ILE A 227 29.50 1.42 -4.50
N PRO A 228 30.56 2.23 -4.34
CA PRO A 228 30.41 3.67 -4.12
C PRO A 228 29.61 4.35 -5.24
N ALA A 229 28.72 5.28 -4.86
CA ALA A 229 27.80 5.94 -5.79
C ALA A 229 28.51 6.70 -6.92
N GLU A 230 29.73 7.19 -6.68
CA GLU A 230 30.58 7.85 -7.69
C GLU A 230 30.95 6.96 -8.89
N PHE A 231 30.87 5.63 -8.74
CA PHE A 231 31.13 4.69 -9.84
C PHE A 231 29.85 4.21 -10.56
N VAL A 232 28.68 4.72 -10.16
CA VAL A 232 27.38 4.37 -10.73
C VAL A 232 26.85 5.58 -11.50
N GLY A 233 26.81 5.48 -12.84
CA GLY A 233 26.33 6.56 -13.69
C GLY A 233 24.81 6.73 -13.65
N MET A 234 24.07 5.64 -13.49
CA MET A 234 22.62 5.63 -13.34
C MET A 234 22.18 4.54 -12.36
N MET A 235 21.27 4.90 -11.45
CA MET A 235 20.57 3.95 -10.58
C MET A 235 19.17 3.73 -11.14
N THR A 236 18.74 2.48 -11.28
CA THR A 236 17.37 2.13 -11.67
C THR A 236 16.76 1.17 -10.68
N GLU A 237 15.43 1.16 -10.60
CA GLU A 237 14.69 0.30 -9.70
C GLU A 237 13.60 -0.46 -10.44
N ILE A 238 13.56 -1.78 -10.25
CA ILE A 238 12.45 -2.62 -10.69
C ILE A 238 11.37 -2.56 -9.62
N ARG A 239 10.24 -1.95 -9.93
CA ARG A 239 9.11 -1.86 -8.98
C ARG A 239 8.38 -3.19 -8.87
N GLY A 240 8.08 -3.85 -10.00
CA GLY A 240 7.35 -5.12 -10.05
C GLY A 240 6.29 -5.12 -11.16
N PHE A 241 5.28 -5.97 -11.03
CA PHE A 241 4.10 -5.98 -11.91
C PHE A 241 3.03 -5.01 -11.39
N THR A 242 2.69 -4.03 -12.22
CA THR A 242 1.45 -3.26 -12.14
C THR A 242 0.23 -4.17 -12.34
N ASP A 243 -0.95 -3.74 -11.93
CA ASP A 243 -2.17 -4.55 -12.08
C ASP A 243 -2.45 -4.99 -13.54
N PRO A 244 -2.25 -4.15 -14.58
CA PRO A 244 -2.31 -4.59 -15.97
C PRO A 244 -1.27 -5.67 -16.32
N GLN A 245 -0.04 -5.54 -15.81
CA GLN A 245 1.03 -6.54 -16.04
C GLN A 245 0.72 -7.86 -15.34
N LYS A 246 0.09 -7.86 -14.16
CA LYS A 246 -0.40 -9.09 -13.50
C LYS A 246 -1.39 -9.82 -14.41
N ASP A 247 -2.38 -9.10 -14.94
CA ASP A 247 -3.40 -9.65 -15.83
C ASP A 247 -2.78 -10.18 -17.14
N GLU A 248 -1.80 -9.46 -17.69
CA GLU A 248 -1.03 -9.89 -18.87
C GLU A 248 -0.26 -11.19 -18.61
N TYR A 249 0.47 -11.27 -17.49
CA TYR A 249 1.24 -12.45 -17.11
C TYR A 249 0.35 -13.71 -17.05
N PHE A 250 -0.77 -13.65 -16.32
CA PHE A 250 -1.68 -14.80 -16.22
C PHE A 250 -2.36 -15.13 -17.55
N THR A 251 -2.64 -14.13 -18.38
CA THR A 251 -3.19 -14.35 -19.72
C THR A 251 -2.20 -15.06 -20.64
N LYS A 252 -0.91 -14.72 -20.59
CA LYS A 252 0.15 -15.41 -21.34
C LYS A 252 0.40 -16.81 -20.81
N ARG A 253 0.30 -17.01 -19.48
CA ARG A 253 0.67 -18.28 -18.81
C ARG A 253 -0.34 -19.41 -18.99
N PHE A 254 -1.63 -19.09 -19.16
CA PHE A 254 -2.69 -20.08 -19.30
C PHE A 254 -3.18 -20.20 -20.75
N ARG A 255 -3.19 -21.43 -21.29
CA ARG A 255 -3.62 -21.71 -22.66
C ARG A 255 -5.08 -21.30 -22.93
N TYR A 256 -5.96 -21.46 -21.94
CA TYR A 256 -7.38 -21.14 -22.05
C TYR A 256 -7.72 -19.84 -21.34
N LYS A 257 -8.27 -18.87 -22.08
CA LYS A 257 -8.69 -17.56 -21.53
C LYS A 257 -9.62 -17.67 -20.32
N LYS A 258 -10.47 -18.71 -20.26
CA LYS A 258 -11.35 -18.95 -19.11
C LYS A 258 -10.55 -19.24 -17.82
N GLN A 259 -9.49 -20.05 -17.91
CA GLN A 259 -8.63 -20.35 -16.76
C GLN A 259 -7.87 -19.12 -16.30
N ALA A 260 -7.32 -18.33 -17.23
CA ALA A 260 -6.66 -17.06 -16.91
C ALA A 260 -7.59 -16.10 -16.15
N ARG A 261 -8.83 -15.90 -16.64
CA ARG A 261 -9.83 -15.06 -15.96
C ARG A 261 -10.22 -15.57 -14.58
N MET A 262 -10.31 -16.90 -14.40
CA MET A 262 -10.58 -17.49 -13.09
C MET A 262 -9.46 -17.20 -12.09
N VAL A 263 -8.20 -17.37 -12.51
CA VAL A 263 -7.02 -17.07 -11.68
C VAL A 263 -6.98 -15.58 -11.31
N ILE A 264 -7.12 -14.70 -12.30
CA ILE A 264 -7.15 -13.25 -12.10
C ILE A 264 -8.26 -12.86 -11.13
N SER A 265 -9.48 -13.39 -11.32
CA SER A 265 -10.60 -13.11 -10.42
C SER A 265 -10.37 -13.64 -9.00
N HIS A 266 -9.75 -14.81 -8.86
CA HIS A 266 -9.41 -15.39 -7.56
C HIS A 266 -8.38 -14.55 -6.80
N ILE A 267 -7.32 -14.13 -7.49
CA ILE A 267 -6.28 -13.28 -6.91
C ILE A 267 -6.86 -11.94 -6.47
N LYS A 268 -7.70 -11.29 -7.30
CA LYS A 268 -8.37 -10.03 -6.94
C LYS A 268 -9.34 -10.17 -5.75
N LYS A 269 -9.86 -11.38 -5.47
CA LYS A 269 -10.67 -11.65 -4.26
C LYS A 269 -9.83 -11.77 -2.98
N SER A 270 -8.54 -12.09 -3.07
CA SER A 270 -7.64 -12.21 -1.92
C SER A 270 -6.57 -11.12 -1.97
N ARG A 271 -6.76 -10.07 -1.17
CA ARG A 271 -5.85 -8.92 -1.15
C ARG A 271 -4.40 -9.33 -0.90
N SER A 272 -4.14 -10.24 0.05
CA SER A 272 -2.80 -10.76 0.33
C SER A 272 -2.15 -11.40 -0.91
N LEU A 273 -2.89 -12.23 -1.66
CA LEU A 273 -2.38 -12.83 -2.89
C LEU A 273 -2.18 -11.79 -4.00
N HIS A 274 -3.07 -10.80 -4.09
CA HIS A 274 -2.98 -9.72 -5.08
C HIS A 274 -1.76 -8.81 -4.86
N ILE A 275 -1.47 -8.46 -3.61
CA ILE A 275 -0.29 -7.70 -3.20
C ILE A 275 0.96 -8.51 -3.55
N MET A 276 1.01 -9.78 -3.15
CA MET A 276 2.19 -10.62 -3.40
C MET A 276 2.45 -10.84 -4.89
N CYS A 277 1.41 -10.96 -5.72
CA CYS A 277 1.54 -11.02 -7.18
C CYS A 277 2.11 -9.73 -7.82
N HIS A 278 2.43 -8.70 -7.05
CA HIS A 278 3.30 -7.64 -7.52
C HIS A 278 4.71 -8.16 -7.86
N ILE A 279 5.20 -9.17 -7.14
CA ILE A 279 6.45 -9.85 -7.50
C ILE A 279 6.15 -11.03 -8.44
N PRO A 280 6.82 -11.10 -9.61
CA PRO A 280 6.61 -12.18 -10.59
C PRO A 280 6.75 -13.61 -10.06
N ILE A 281 7.64 -13.86 -9.08
CA ILE A 281 7.80 -15.20 -8.50
C ILE A 281 6.50 -15.69 -7.82
N PHE A 282 5.72 -14.82 -7.19
CA PHE A 282 4.44 -15.21 -6.60
C PHE A 282 3.38 -15.43 -7.68
N CYS A 283 3.44 -14.72 -8.81
CA CYS A 283 2.60 -15.04 -9.96
C CYS A 283 2.91 -16.43 -10.51
N TRP A 284 4.18 -16.81 -10.55
CA TRP A 284 4.62 -18.15 -10.95
C TRP A 284 4.14 -19.24 -9.98
N ILE A 285 4.33 -19.05 -8.66
CA ILE A 285 3.83 -19.98 -7.63
C ILE A 285 2.30 -20.14 -7.77
N THR A 286 1.57 -19.02 -7.85
CA THR A 286 0.11 -19.01 -7.98
C THR A 286 -0.35 -19.71 -9.26
N ALA A 287 0.28 -19.41 -10.40
CA ALA A 287 -0.05 -20.07 -11.66
C ALA A 287 0.23 -21.58 -11.62
N THR A 288 1.29 -22.01 -10.94
CA THR A 288 1.66 -23.42 -10.78
C THR A 288 0.61 -24.17 -9.94
N VAL A 289 0.25 -23.62 -8.78
CA VAL A 289 -0.75 -24.20 -7.88
C VAL A 289 -2.13 -24.26 -8.53
N VAL A 290 -2.61 -23.14 -9.07
CA VAL A 290 -3.95 -23.09 -9.65
C VAL A 290 -4.06 -23.96 -10.90
N LYS A 291 -2.99 -24.08 -11.70
CA LYS A 291 -2.96 -25.00 -12.86
C LYS A 291 -3.11 -26.45 -12.42
N ASP A 292 -2.43 -26.88 -11.36
CA ASP A 292 -2.57 -28.24 -10.82
C ASP A 292 -4.00 -28.50 -10.31
N MET A 293 -4.56 -27.56 -9.53
CA MET A 293 -5.91 -27.69 -8.98
C MET A 293 -7.00 -27.70 -10.04
N LEU A 294 -6.90 -26.86 -11.09
CA LEU A 294 -7.87 -26.84 -12.19
C LEU A 294 -7.88 -28.11 -13.05
N ASN A 295 -6.80 -28.90 -13.03
CA ASN A 295 -6.74 -30.17 -13.75
C ASN A 295 -7.38 -31.31 -12.96
N LYS A 296 -7.54 -31.16 -11.63
CA LYS A 296 -8.24 -32.13 -10.80
C LYS A 296 -9.76 -31.88 -10.90
N LYS A 297 -10.53 -32.97 -10.89
CA LYS A 297 -12.01 -32.91 -10.87
C LYS A 297 -12.57 -32.71 -9.46
N ASP A 298 -11.69 -32.49 -8.48
CA ASP A 298 -12.06 -32.36 -7.08
C ASP A 298 -12.59 -30.95 -6.86
N GLY A 299 -13.81 -30.83 -6.34
CA GLY A 299 -14.46 -29.54 -6.06
C GLY A 299 -13.84 -28.77 -4.89
N GLU A 300 -12.51 -28.80 -4.74
CA GLU A 300 -11.77 -28.08 -3.71
C GLU A 300 -11.67 -26.58 -4.09
N ASP A 301 -11.95 -25.70 -3.12
CA ASP A 301 -11.79 -24.26 -3.27
C ASP A 301 -10.30 -23.90 -3.50
N LEU A 302 -10.06 -22.89 -4.34
CA LEU A 302 -8.72 -22.35 -4.56
C LEU A 302 -8.15 -21.72 -3.27
N PRO A 303 -6.81 -21.75 -3.08
CA PRO A 303 -6.17 -21.31 -1.85
C PRO A 303 -6.48 -19.85 -1.52
N LYS A 304 -6.94 -19.56 -0.31
CA LYS A 304 -7.33 -18.18 0.08
C LYS A 304 -6.21 -17.42 0.77
N THR A 305 -5.37 -18.12 1.53
CA THR A 305 -4.24 -17.57 2.31
C THR A 305 -2.89 -17.88 1.65
N LEU A 306 -1.83 -17.20 2.09
CA LEU A 306 -0.48 -17.49 1.61
C LEU A 306 -0.03 -18.88 2.08
N THR A 307 -0.33 -19.26 3.32
CA THR A 307 0.05 -20.59 3.82
C THR A 307 -0.60 -21.70 3.01
N GLU A 308 -1.90 -21.57 2.69
CA GLU A 308 -2.58 -22.54 1.81
C GLU A 308 -1.88 -22.63 0.44
N MET A 309 -1.52 -21.50 -0.15
CA MET A 309 -0.82 -21.45 -1.43
C MET A 309 0.51 -22.20 -1.37
N TYR A 310 1.29 -22.02 -0.31
CA TYR A 310 2.60 -22.66 -0.14
C TYR A 310 2.51 -24.15 0.21
N ILE A 311 1.50 -24.57 0.97
CA ILE A 311 1.21 -26.00 1.18
C ILE A 311 0.93 -26.68 -0.15
N HIS A 312 0.02 -26.12 -0.96
CA HIS A 312 -0.28 -26.68 -2.27
C HIS A 312 0.93 -26.64 -3.20
N PHE A 313 1.72 -25.57 -3.16
CA PHE A 313 2.96 -25.48 -3.92
C PHE A 313 3.94 -26.60 -3.54
N LEU A 314 4.18 -26.85 -2.26
CA LEU A 314 5.04 -27.93 -1.79
C LEU A 314 4.53 -29.31 -2.23
N VAL A 315 3.21 -29.54 -2.14
CA VAL A 315 2.56 -30.78 -2.59
C VAL A 315 2.76 -30.98 -4.10
N VAL A 316 2.55 -29.94 -4.91
CA VAL A 316 2.76 -29.98 -6.38
C VAL A 316 4.22 -30.29 -6.70
N GLN A 317 5.18 -29.63 -6.04
CA GLN A 317 6.61 -29.89 -6.29
C GLN A 317 7.01 -31.31 -5.89
N THR A 318 6.48 -31.83 -4.78
CA THR A 318 6.75 -33.20 -4.33
C THR A 318 6.16 -34.22 -5.30
N LYS A 319 4.94 -34.02 -5.79
CA LYS A 319 4.33 -34.85 -6.84
C LYS A 319 5.16 -34.88 -8.12
N LEU A 320 5.59 -33.72 -8.60
CA LEU A 320 6.39 -33.61 -9.81
C LEU A 320 7.72 -34.35 -9.69
N LYS A 321 8.34 -34.37 -8.49
CA LYS A 321 9.51 -35.19 -8.23
C LYS A 321 9.20 -36.69 -8.35
N VAL A 322 8.15 -37.16 -7.67
CA VAL A 322 7.79 -38.59 -7.64
C VAL A 322 7.56 -39.12 -9.06
N ILE A 323 6.80 -38.37 -9.87
CA ILE A 323 6.49 -38.74 -11.26
C ILE A 323 7.76 -38.76 -12.13
N LYS A 324 8.69 -37.81 -11.94
CA LYS A 324 9.85 -37.64 -12.83
C LYS A 324 11.05 -38.52 -12.48
N TYR A 325 11.31 -38.78 -11.20
CA TYR A 325 12.55 -39.42 -10.75
C TYR A 325 12.34 -40.74 -10.03
N ASP A 326 11.21 -40.88 -9.32
CA ASP A 326 10.94 -42.08 -8.54
C ASP A 326 10.17 -43.12 -9.38
N GLY A 327 9.81 -42.78 -10.64
CA GLY A 327 9.13 -43.68 -11.59
C GLY A 327 7.70 -44.06 -11.19
N GLY A 328 7.13 -43.35 -10.20
CA GLY A 328 5.81 -43.60 -9.65
C GLY A 328 4.66 -43.12 -10.54
N ALA A 329 3.49 -43.73 -10.35
CA ALA A 329 2.26 -43.27 -10.98
C ALA A 329 1.69 -42.03 -10.26
N GLU A 330 0.88 -41.22 -10.94
CA GLU A 330 0.23 -40.03 -10.36
C GLU A 330 -0.66 -40.36 -9.14
N THR A 331 -1.01 -41.65 -8.96
CA THR A 331 -1.82 -42.19 -7.86
C THR A 331 -1.03 -42.63 -6.63
N ASP A 332 0.30 -42.61 -6.67
CA ASP A 332 1.13 -43.07 -5.55
C ASP A 332 1.11 -42.08 -4.35
N SER A 333 1.33 -42.60 -3.14
CA SER A 333 1.40 -41.76 -1.94
C SER A 333 2.55 -40.75 -2.06
N ILE A 334 2.19 -39.46 -2.06
CA ILE A 334 3.11 -38.32 -2.22
C ILE A 334 4.19 -38.30 -1.13
N TRP A 335 3.87 -38.85 0.05
CA TRP A 335 4.72 -38.83 1.24
C TRP A 335 5.37 -40.19 1.50
N SER A 336 6.30 -40.61 0.64
CA SER A 336 7.20 -41.74 0.91
C SER A 336 8.12 -41.42 2.11
N PRO A 337 8.66 -42.43 2.83
CA PRO A 337 9.61 -42.20 3.92
C PRO A 337 10.80 -41.32 3.51
N GLU A 338 11.29 -41.48 2.29
CA GLU A 338 12.41 -40.73 1.71
C GLU A 338 12.02 -39.27 1.47
N SER A 339 10.85 -39.03 0.89
CA SER A 339 10.35 -37.68 0.62
C SER A 339 10.05 -36.92 1.91
N ARG A 340 9.52 -37.59 2.94
CA ARG A 340 9.32 -36.98 4.27
C ARG A 340 10.64 -36.57 4.91
N LYS A 341 11.59 -37.50 4.98
CA LYS A 341 12.93 -37.24 5.54
C LYS A 341 13.62 -36.08 4.83
N MET A 342 13.47 -35.99 3.50
CA MET A 342 14.05 -34.91 2.72
C MET A 342 13.42 -33.55 3.05
N ILE A 343 12.08 -33.46 3.13
CA ILE A 343 11.40 -32.22 3.51
C ILE A 343 11.74 -31.82 4.96
N GLU A 344 11.82 -32.77 5.89
CA GLU A 344 12.27 -32.51 7.27
C GLU A 344 13.69 -31.94 7.31
N SER A 345 14.61 -32.51 6.53
CA SER A 345 16.01 -32.07 6.47
C SER A 345 16.14 -30.69 5.81
N LEU A 346 15.39 -30.44 4.73
CA LEU A 346 15.32 -29.11 4.09
C LEU A 346 14.71 -28.06 5.01
N GLY A 347 13.67 -28.43 5.77
CA GLY A 347 13.07 -27.56 6.77
C GLY A 347 14.04 -27.19 7.88
N LYS A 348 14.83 -28.15 8.38
CA LYS A 348 15.89 -27.90 9.36
C LYS A 348 16.93 -26.92 8.81
N LEU A 349 17.45 -27.18 7.60
CA LEU A 349 18.39 -26.29 6.93
C LEU A 349 17.80 -24.88 6.76
N ALA A 350 16.53 -24.79 6.36
CA ALA A 350 15.85 -23.52 6.18
C ALA A 350 15.77 -22.71 7.48
N PHE A 351 15.38 -23.36 8.59
CA PHE A 351 15.29 -22.73 9.90
C PHE A 351 16.66 -22.27 10.42
N ASP A 352 17.64 -23.17 10.47
CA ASP A 352 18.99 -22.87 10.99
C ASP A 352 19.63 -21.71 10.22
N GLN A 353 19.45 -21.68 8.90
CA GLN A 353 20.04 -20.66 8.04
C GLN A 353 19.22 -19.37 8.00
N LEU A 354 17.90 -19.42 8.19
CA LEU A 354 17.06 -18.23 8.35
C LEU A 354 17.47 -17.46 9.62
N MET A 355 17.66 -18.17 10.74
CA MET A 355 18.13 -17.57 12.00
C MET A 355 19.55 -16.99 11.89
N LYS A 356 20.40 -17.58 11.02
CA LYS A 356 21.74 -17.07 10.71
C LYS A 356 21.76 -15.99 9.61
N ARG A 357 20.61 -15.65 9.00
CA ARG A 357 20.47 -14.73 7.85
C ARG A 357 21.25 -15.13 6.60
N ASN A 358 21.39 -16.43 6.36
CA ASN A 358 22.08 -16.97 5.19
C ASN A 358 21.09 -17.39 4.09
N LEU A 359 21.43 -17.03 2.85
CA LEU A 359 20.65 -17.35 1.63
C LEU A 359 21.33 -18.38 0.72
N ILE A 360 22.62 -18.64 0.96
CA ILE A 360 23.49 -19.49 0.15
C ILE A 360 24.13 -20.54 1.05
N PHE A 361 24.04 -21.80 0.66
CA PHE A 361 24.45 -22.95 1.45
C PHE A 361 25.52 -23.77 0.72
N TYR A 362 26.43 -24.35 1.49
CA TYR A 362 27.52 -25.20 1.03
C TYR A 362 27.26 -26.65 1.39
N GLU A 363 28.05 -27.56 0.80
CA GLU A 363 28.00 -28.99 1.12
C GLU A 363 28.14 -29.26 2.62
N SER A 364 28.92 -28.45 3.35
CA SER A 364 29.05 -28.53 4.81
C SER A 364 27.73 -28.23 5.53
N ASP A 365 26.99 -27.21 5.09
CA ASP A 365 25.68 -26.85 5.68
C ASP A 365 24.65 -27.95 5.42
N LEU A 366 24.66 -28.54 4.22
CA LEU A 366 23.79 -29.67 3.88
C LEU A 366 24.11 -30.92 4.71
N ALA A 367 25.39 -31.21 4.90
CA ALA A 367 25.86 -32.35 5.69
C ALA A 367 25.46 -32.23 7.17
N GLU A 368 25.55 -31.04 7.76
CA GLU A 368 25.11 -30.75 9.14
C GLU A 368 23.60 -31.00 9.35
N CYS A 369 22.81 -30.82 8.29
CA CYS A 369 21.39 -31.11 8.28
C CYS A 369 21.04 -32.54 7.81
N GLY A 370 22.03 -33.38 7.53
CA GLY A 370 21.82 -34.77 7.11
C GLY A 370 21.29 -34.94 5.68
N ILE A 371 21.47 -33.94 4.82
CA ILE A 371 20.99 -33.92 3.43
C ILE A 371 22.04 -34.57 2.51
N ASP A 372 21.64 -35.61 1.77
CA ASP A 372 22.45 -36.11 0.66
C ASP A 372 22.40 -35.13 -0.53
N ILE A 373 23.59 -34.67 -0.95
CA ILE A 373 23.82 -33.77 -2.09
C ILE A 373 23.11 -34.26 -3.36
N ARG A 374 23.12 -35.58 -3.62
CA ARG A 374 22.46 -36.15 -4.81
C ARG A 374 20.94 -36.04 -4.71
N ALA A 375 20.38 -36.30 -3.53
CA ALA A 375 18.94 -36.16 -3.27
C ALA A 375 18.47 -34.69 -3.29
N ALA A 376 19.29 -33.75 -2.81
CA ALA A 376 19.01 -32.32 -2.84
C ALA A 376 18.83 -31.75 -4.25
N SER A 377 19.60 -32.28 -5.19
CA SER A 377 19.59 -31.85 -6.59
C SER A 377 18.27 -32.15 -7.32
N VAL A 378 17.45 -33.06 -6.77
CA VAL A 378 16.19 -33.55 -7.35
C VAL A 378 15.01 -32.60 -7.05
N TYR A 379 15.12 -31.76 -6.01
CA TYR A 379 14.06 -30.84 -5.56
C TYR A 379 14.16 -29.43 -6.18
N SER A 380 14.56 -29.28 -7.44
CA SER A 380 14.82 -27.97 -8.08
C SER A 380 13.64 -27.00 -8.21
N GLY A 381 12.42 -27.41 -7.87
CA GLY A 381 11.29 -26.49 -7.72
C GLY A 381 11.19 -25.79 -6.35
N VAL A 382 11.98 -26.24 -5.37
CA VAL A 382 12.00 -25.74 -3.98
C VAL A 382 13.44 -25.36 -3.59
N PHE A 383 14.39 -26.22 -3.92
CA PHE A 383 15.80 -26.15 -3.57
C PHE A 383 16.67 -26.41 -4.80
N THR A 384 17.43 -25.41 -5.22
CA THR A 384 18.19 -25.46 -6.48
C THR A 384 19.68 -25.62 -6.21
N GLN A 385 20.28 -26.62 -6.86
CA GLN A 385 21.72 -26.66 -7.07
C GLN A 385 22.09 -25.62 -8.13
N ILE A 386 23.07 -24.79 -7.81
CA ILE A 386 23.43 -23.63 -8.61
C ILE A 386 24.28 -24.04 -9.82
N PHE A 387 25.15 -25.05 -9.66
CA PHE A 387 26.02 -25.52 -10.73
C PHE A 387 25.37 -26.67 -11.49
N ARG A 388 25.03 -26.41 -12.75
CA ARG A 388 24.77 -27.44 -13.76
C ARG A 388 26.04 -27.55 -14.62
N GLU A 389 26.61 -28.75 -14.69
CA GLU A 389 27.90 -29.04 -15.33
C GLU A 389 28.05 -28.41 -16.73
N GLU A 390 28.88 -27.37 -16.84
CA GLU A 390 29.54 -27.03 -18.10
C GLU A 390 31.05 -26.82 -17.86
N ARG A 391 31.79 -27.91 -18.13
CA ARG A 391 33.22 -28.00 -18.48
C ARG A 391 34.24 -27.24 -17.60
N GLY A 392 34.65 -27.84 -16.49
CA GLY A 392 35.94 -27.54 -15.86
C GLY A 392 36.11 -28.03 -14.41
N LEU A 393 37.25 -28.69 -14.16
CA LEU A 393 37.86 -29.35 -12.97
C LEU A 393 37.63 -28.86 -11.50
N TYR A 394 36.66 -28.01 -11.16
CA TYR A 394 36.38 -27.62 -9.76
C TYR A 394 34.97 -28.07 -9.29
N GLN A 395 34.91 -28.77 -8.15
CA GLN A 395 33.73 -29.54 -7.69
C GLN A 395 33.09 -29.04 -6.37
N ASN A 396 33.07 -27.73 -6.06
CA ASN A 396 32.31 -27.27 -4.89
C ASN A 396 30.87 -26.90 -5.29
N LYS A 397 29.89 -27.72 -4.88
CA LYS A 397 28.48 -27.43 -5.13
C LYS A 397 27.94 -26.43 -4.12
N VAL A 398 27.15 -25.48 -4.61
CA VAL A 398 26.48 -24.46 -3.80
C VAL A 398 24.98 -24.55 -4.04
N PHE A 399 24.19 -24.29 -3.00
CA PHE A 399 22.75 -24.46 -3.00
C PHE A 399 22.03 -23.20 -2.48
N CYS A 400 20.80 -22.99 -2.93
CA CYS A 400 19.89 -21.99 -2.38
C CYS A 400 18.44 -22.45 -2.56
N PHE A 401 17.52 -21.87 -1.78
CA PHE A 401 16.10 -22.00 -2.09
C PHE A 401 15.76 -21.16 -3.32
N VAL A 402 14.71 -21.54 -4.05
CA VAL A 402 14.25 -20.80 -5.24
C VAL A 402 13.82 -19.36 -4.93
N HIS A 403 13.39 -19.11 -3.68
CA HIS A 403 13.05 -17.80 -3.15
C HIS A 403 13.10 -17.80 -1.62
N LEU A 404 13.37 -16.64 -1.00
CA LEU A 404 13.43 -16.50 0.46
C LEU A 404 12.12 -16.93 1.13
N SER A 405 10.97 -16.58 0.56
CA SER A 405 9.65 -17.04 1.05
C SER A 405 9.53 -18.56 1.16
N VAL A 406 10.23 -19.32 0.31
CA VAL A 406 10.21 -20.80 0.35
C VAL A 406 11.06 -21.30 1.52
N GLN A 407 12.19 -20.65 1.80
CA GLN A 407 12.99 -20.87 2.99
C GLN A 407 12.17 -20.56 4.26
N GLU A 408 11.50 -19.41 4.33
CA GLU A 408 10.67 -19.03 5.47
C GLU A 408 9.51 -20.01 5.69
N PHE A 409 8.83 -20.44 4.62
CA PHE A 409 7.78 -21.45 4.71
C PHE A 409 8.29 -22.79 5.24
N LEU A 410 9.41 -23.29 4.72
CA LEU A 410 9.99 -24.56 5.17
C LEU A 410 10.54 -24.48 6.59
N ALA A 411 11.08 -23.33 7.01
CA ALA A 411 11.47 -23.07 8.38
C ALA A 411 10.25 -23.13 9.32
N ALA A 412 9.14 -22.47 8.95
CA ALA A 412 7.90 -22.53 9.72
C ALA A 412 7.34 -23.97 9.80
N LEU A 413 7.37 -24.69 8.68
CA LEU A 413 6.99 -26.11 8.63
C LEU A 413 7.87 -26.97 9.54
N HIS A 414 9.18 -26.71 9.61
CA HIS A 414 10.10 -27.44 10.48
C HIS A 414 9.82 -27.21 11.96
N VAL A 415 9.61 -25.96 12.38
CA VAL A 415 9.26 -25.63 13.78
C VAL A 415 7.96 -26.33 14.16
N HIS A 416 6.95 -26.24 13.29
CA HIS A 416 5.66 -26.90 13.49
C HIS A 416 5.77 -28.42 13.59
N LEU A 417 6.51 -29.05 12.68
CA LEU A 417 6.74 -30.50 12.66
C LEU A 417 7.50 -30.98 13.89
N THR A 418 8.55 -30.26 14.28
CA THR A 418 9.39 -30.63 15.41
C THR A 418 8.58 -30.59 16.69
N PHE A 419 7.79 -29.52 16.89
CA PHE A 419 6.92 -29.43 18.04
C PHE A 419 5.86 -30.53 18.08
N ILE A 420 5.11 -30.75 16.99
CA ILE A 420 4.06 -31.79 16.93
C ILE A 420 4.64 -33.19 17.18
N ASN A 421 5.83 -33.48 16.64
CA ASN A 421 6.40 -34.82 16.71
C ASN A 421 7.16 -35.12 18.01
N SER A 422 7.72 -34.10 18.68
CA SER A 422 8.64 -34.30 19.81
C SER A 422 8.26 -33.55 21.10
N GLY A 423 7.32 -32.59 21.04
CA GLY A 423 7.01 -31.67 22.13
C GLY A 423 8.14 -30.70 22.46
N VAL A 424 9.25 -30.73 21.70
CA VAL A 424 10.40 -29.84 21.90
C VAL A 424 10.14 -28.52 21.19
N ASN A 425 10.24 -27.44 21.95
CA ASN A 425 10.12 -26.09 21.45
C ASN A 425 11.50 -25.54 21.07
N LEU A 426 11.69 -25.18 19.80
CA LEU A 426 12.91 -24.56 19.28
C LEU A 426 12.96 -23.03 19.54
N SER A 427 11.90 -22.46 20.12
CA SER A 427 11.63 -21.03 20.25
C SER A 427 11.33 -20.57 21.69
N HIS A 428 11.62 -21.41 22.69
CA HIS A 428 11.33 -21.24 24.14
C HIS A 428 9.83 -21.35 24.52
N GLY A 429 9.50 -22.25 25.46
CA GLY A 429 8.13 -22.52 25.95
C GLY A 429 7.82 -24.01 26.14
N SER A 430 6.82 -24.32 26.96
CA SER A 430 6.44 -25.66 27.43
C SER A 430 5.08 -26.17 26.90
N SER A 431 4.27 -25.30 26.27
CA SER A 431 2.94 -25.61 25.70
C SER A 431 2.80 -25.13 24.23
N GLU A 432 1.82 -25.68 23.49
CA GLU A 432 1.56 -25.33 22.07
C GLU A 432 1.21 -23.83 21.90
N ILE A 433 0.49 -23.25 22.85
CA ILE A 433 0.13 -21.82 22.85
C ILE A 433 1.39 -20.95 23.03
N GLU A 434 2.28 -21.33 23.96
CA GLU A 434 3.51 -20.57 24.24
C GLU A 434 4.43 -20.48 23.02
N ILE A 435 4.42 -21.46 22.11
CA ILE A 435 5.20 -21.42 20.86
C ILE A 435 4.74 -20.32 19.95
N TYR A 436 3.43 -20.29 19.67
CA TYR A 436 2.89 -19.30 18.74
C TYR A 436 2.96 -17.91 19.36
N GLN A 437 2.73 -17.78 20.66
CA GLN A 437 2.90 -16.50 21.37
C GLN A 437 4.35 -16.02 21.36
N SER A 438 5.33 -16.91 21.63
CA SER A 438 6.76 -16.59 21.53
C SER A 438 7.17 -16.19 20.11
N ALA A 439 6.65 -16.88 19.09
CA ALA A 439 6.89 -16.51 17.70
C ALA A 439 6.33 -15.12 17.34
N VAL A 440 5.14 -14.77 17.86
CA VAL A 440 4.58 -13.42 17.73
C VAL A 440 5.52 -12.38 18.36
N ASP A 441 6.04 -12.66 19.57
CA ASP A 441 6.94 -11.74 20.25
C ASP A 441 8.28 -11.58 19.52
N MET A 442 8.90 -12.67 19.05
CA MET A 442 10.14 -12.62 18.26
C MET A 442 9.97 -11.81 16.96
N ALA A 443 8.83 -11.95 16.27
CA ALA A 443 8.56 -11.15 15.07
C ALA A 443 8.35 -9.67 15.39
N LEU A 444 7.72 -9.34 16.53
CA LEU A 444 7.55 -7.96 16.98
C LEU A 444 8.86 -7.32 17.46
N GLU A 445 9.79 -8.10 18.00
CA GLU A 445 11.14 -7.66 18.39
C GLU A 445 12.06 -7.46 17.17
N SER A 446 11.75 -8.09 16.04
CA SER A 446 12.48 -7.93 14.79
C SER A 446 12.35 -6.50 14.23
N PRO A 447 13.46 -5.74 14.11
CA PRO A 447 13.42 -4.37 13.62
C PRO A 447 13.05 -4.31 12.13
N ASP A 448 13.67 -5.17 11.32
CA ASP A 448 13.52 -5.21 9.86
C ASP A 448 12.36 -6.08 9.37
N GLY A 449 11.76 -6.91 10.23
CA GLY A 449 10.65 -7.79 9.87
C GLY A 449 11.05 -9.08 9.16
N HIS A 450 12.31 -9.51 9.27
CA HIS A 450 12.78 -10.77 8.66
C HIS A 450 12.09 -12.06 9.15
N LEU A 451 11.23 -11.98 10.18
CA LEU A 451 10.44 -13.09 10.71
C LEU A 451 8.94 -12.94 10.41
N ASP A 452 8.53 -11.86 9.72
CA ASP A 452 7.12 -11.55 9.50
C ASP A 452 6.42 -12.65 8.67
N LEU A 453 7.03 -13.06 7.55
CA LEU A 453 6.44 -14.09 6.68
C LEU A 453 6.59 -15.50 7.28
N PHE A 454 7.69 -15.77 7.99
CA PHE A 454 7.83 -16.98 8.83
C PHE A 454 6.69 -17.11 9.84
N LEU A 455 6.37 -16.04 10.59
CA LEU A 455 5.28 -16.04 11.57
C LEU A 455 3.92 -16.32 10.91
N ARG A 456 3.63 -15.65 9.78
CA ARG A 456 2.39 -15.88 9.01
C ARG A 456 2.23 -17.35 8.63
N PHE A 457 3.28 -17.97 8.11
CA PHE A 457 3.26 -19.39 7.75
C PHE A 457 3.10 -20.30 8.97
N LEU A 458 3.79 -20.02 10.07
CA LEU A 458 3.71 -20.83 11.30
C LEU A 458 2.29 -20.83 11.86
N LEU A 459 1.65 -19.66 11.92
CA LEU A 459 0.27 -19.53 12.35
C LEU A 459 -0.72 -20.16 11.37
N GLY A 460 -0.52 -20.00 10.06
CA GLY A 460 -1.37 -20.69 9.09
C GLY A 460 -1.27 -22.22 9.18
N LEU A 461 -0.08 -22.76 9.47
CA LEU A 461 0.14 -24.21 9.67
C LEU A 461 -0.52 -24.74 10.95
N SER A 462 -0.80 -23.87 11.92
CA SER A 462 -1.51 -24.27 13.15
C SER A 462 -2.95 -24.68 12.86
N LEU A 463 -3.57 -24.23 11.76
CA LEU A 463 -4.92 -24.58 11.35
C LEU A 463 -5.03 -26.05 10.92
N GLU A 464 -6.08 -26.71 11.42
CA GLU A 464 -6.32 -28.13 11.15
C GLU A 464 -6.55 -28.43 9.66
N THR A 465 -7.27 -27.56 8.95
CA THR A 465 -7.50 -27.68 7.50
C THR A 465 -6.18 -27.76 6.73
N ASN A 466 -5.20 -26.96 7.14
CA ASN A 466 -3.87 -26.93 6.56
C ASN A 466 -3.04 -28.17 6.95
N ARG A 467 -3.17 -28.64 8.20
CA ARG A 467 -2.56 -29.91 8.65
C ARG A 467 -3.09 -31.10 7.84
N ARG A 468 -4.41 -31.17 7.59
CA ARG A 468 -5.05 -32.23 6.77
C ARG A 468 -4.55 -32.23 5.34
N ARG A 469 -4.27 -31.06 4.74
CA ARG A 469 -3.70 -30.92 3.38
C ARG A 469 -2.27 -31.46 3.28
N LEU A 470 -1.51 -31.44 4.38
CA LEU A 470 -0.21 -32.09 4.53
C LEU A 470 -0.31 -33.54 5.00
N GLY A 471 -1.52 -34.12 5.00
CA GLY A 471 -1.79 -35.48 5.48
C GLY A 471 -0.84 -36.51 4.88
N GLY A 472 -0.18 -37.26 5.77
CA GLY A 472 0.93 -38.17 5.44
C GLY A 472 2.30 -37.69 5.91
N LEU A 473 2.53 -36.36 5.99
CA LEU A 473 3.73 -35.78 6.62
C LEU A 473 3.56 -35.57 8.14
N LEU A 474 2.33 -35.29 8.58
CA LEU A 474 1.96 -35.06 9.98
C LEU A 474 1.22 -36.27 10.57
N LYS A 475 1.50 -36.60 11.84
CA LYS A 475 0.63 -37.49 12.64
C LYS A 475 -0.67 -36.75 12.97
N GLN A 476 -1.81 -37.44 12.88
CA GLN A 476 -3.07 -36.85 13.32
C GLN A 476 -3.08 -36.79 14.85
N THR A 477 -3.04 -35.58 15.40
CA THR A 477 -3.22 -35.30 16.82
C THR A 477 -4.63 -34.74 17.02
N GLU A 478 -5.26 -35.04 18.16
CA GLU A 478 -6.58 -34.50 18.51
C GLU A 478 -6.58 -32.96 18.58
N GLU A 479 -7.75 -32.39 18.28
CA GLU A 479 -7.99 -30.95 18.11
C GLU A 479 -7.54 -30.09 19.30
N SER A 480 -7.02 -28.90 18.99
CA SER A 480 -7.08 -27.76 19.91
C SER A 480 -7.55 -26.51 19.15
N LEU A 481 -8.85 -26.46 18.81
CA LEU A 481 -9.50 -25.22 18.35
C LEU A 481 -9.36 -24.07 19.38
N ALA A 482 -9.12 -24.40 20.66
CA ALA A 482 -8.83 -23.44 21.71
C ALA A 482 -7.53 -22.67 21.45
N THR A 483 -6.43 -23.36 21.09
CA THR A 483 -5.11 -22.74 20.90
C THR A 483 -5.10 -21.63 19.84
N ASN A 484 -5.80 -21.82 18.71
CA ASN A 484 -5.85 -20.81 17.65
C ASN A 484 -6.66 -19.58 18.04
N LYS A 485 -7.77 -19.76 18.77
CA LYS A 485 -8.56 -18.65 19.31
C LYS A 485 -7.77 -17.86 20.36
N ASP A 486 -7.07 -18.55 21.25
CA ASP A 486 -6.24 -17.93 22.29
C ASP A 486 -5.06 -17.17 21.66
N THR A 487 -4.45 -17.72 20.59
CA THR A 487 -3.38 -17.04 19.84
C THR A 487 -3.91 -15.82 19.09
N ALA A 488 -5.08 -15.91 18.44
CA ALA A 488 -5.71 -14.77 17.80
C ALA A 488 -6.07 -13.67 18.81
N GLN A 489 -6.53 -14.05 20.00
CA GLN A 489 -6.80 -13.12 21.10
C GLN A 489 -5.50 -12.46 21.59
N TYR A 490 -4.42 -13.22 21.76
CA TYR A 490 -3.11 -12.68 22.12
C TYR A 490 -2.59 -11.67 21.08
N ILE A 491 -2.76 -11.96 19.79
CA ILE A 491 -2.40 -11.02 18.72
C ILE A 491 -3.20 -9.72 18.86
N LYS A 492 -4.52 -9.78 19.08
CA LYS A 492 -5.37 -8.59 19.29
C LYS A 492 -4.94 -7.80 20.53
N GLU A 493 -4.50 -8.47 21.59
CA GLU A 493 -3.93 -7.82 22.78
C GLU A 493 -2.61 -7.12 22.45
N LYS A 494 -1.71 -7.75 21.69
CA LYS A 494 -0.46 -7.12 21.25
C LYS A 494 -0.70 -5.90 20.35
N MET A 495 -1.75 -5.93 19.54
CA MET A 495 -2.17 -4.78 18.72
C MET A 495 -2.74 -3.62 19.54
N ASN A 496 -3.09 -3.84 20.80
CA ASN A 496 -3.45 -2.76 21.72
C ASN A 496 -2.23 -2.04 22.30
N ASN A 497 -1.03 -2.60 22.15
CA ASN A 497 0.20 -1.86 22.41
C ASN A 497 0.45 -0.91 21.22
N HIS A 498 1.00 0.28 21.46
CA HIS A 498 1.25 1.28 20.41
C HIS A 498 2.30 0.81 19.38
N LEU A 499 1.90 -0.05 18.44
CA LEU A 499 2.74 -0.60 17.37
C LEU A 499 2.86 0.37 16.18
N CYS A 500 3.97 0.28 15.45
CA CYS A 500 4.09 0.95 14.16
C CYS A 500 3.18 0.30 13.10
N VAL A 501 2.94 1.01 12.00
CA VAL A 501 1.97 0.62 10.96
C VAL A 501 2.35 -0.71 10.33
N GLU A 502 3.63 -0.93 10.06
CA GLU A 502 4.18 -2.12 9.41
C GLU A 502 3.96 -3.37 10.28
N LYS A 503 4.23 -3.27 11.59
CA LYS A 503 4.00 -4.37 12.54
C LYS A 503 2.51 -4.66 12.71
N SER A 504 1.66 -3.62 12.76
CA SER A 504 0.21 -3.80 12.80
C SER A 504 -0.33 -4.50 11.55
N ILE A 505 0.15 -4.12 10.36
CA ILE A 505 -0.22 -4.78 9.09
C ILE A 505 0.21 -6.26 9.12
N ASN A 506 1.42 -6.56 9.57
CA ASN A 506 1.88 -7.94 9.71
C ASN A 506 0.95 -8.77 10.63
N LEU A 507 0.57 -8.24 11.79
CA LEU A 507 -0.36 -8.92 12.70
C LEU A 507 -1.76 -9.12 12.09
N PHE A 508 -2.26 -8.22 11.24
CA PHE A 508 -3.47 -8.48 10.46
C PHE A 508 -3.31 -9.63 9.47
N HIS A 509 -2.17 -9.71 8.79
CA HIS A 509 -1.88 -10.86 7.94
C HIS A 509 -1.83 -12.15 8.75
N CYS A 510 -1.28 -12.14 9.97
CA CYS A 510 -1.33 -13.27 10.89
C CYS A 510 -2.76 -13.67 11.28
N LEU A 511 -3.64 -12.71 11.60
CA LEU A 511 -5.05 -12.97 11.86
C LEU A 511 -5.76 -13.57 10.63
N ASN A 512 -5.44 -13.06 9.43
CA ASN A 512 -5.95 -13.61 8.17
C ASN A 512 -5.50 -15.06 7.95
N GLU A 513 -4.24 -15.40 8.25
CA GLU A 513 -3.74 -16.78 8.18
C GLU A 513 -4.40 -17.71 9.21
N LEU A 514 -4.85 -17.18 10.36
CA LEU A 514 -5.65 -17.89 11.35
C LEU A 514 -7.16 -17.95 11.02
N ASN A 515 -7.59 -17.39 9.88
CA ASN A 515 -9.00 -17.21 9.51
C ASN A 515 -9.82 -16.40 10.52
N ASP A 516 -9.19 -15.50 11.29
CA ASP A 516 -9.89 -14.58 12.19
C ASP A 516 -10.12 -13.23 11.49
N GLN A 517 -11.37 -12.99 11.09
CA GLN A 517 -11.81 -11.72 10.47
C GLN A 517 -12.58 -10.82 11.45
N SER A 518 -12.68 -11.21 12.72
CA SER A 518 -13.64 -10.59 13.66
C SER A 518 -13.44 -9.08 13.82
N LEU A 519 -12.18 -8.63 13.91
CA LEU A 519 -11.85 -7.21 14.08
C LEU A 519 -12.11 -6.41 12.79
N VAL A 520 -11.89 -7.01 11.62
CA VAL A 520 -12.19 -6.38 10.33
C VAL A 520 -13.70 -6.28 10.13
N GLU A 521 -14.44 -7.35 10.42
CA GLU A 521 -15.91 -7.40 10.35
C GLU A 521 -16.55 -6.38 11.31
N GLU A 522 -16.03 -6.26 12.54
CA GLU A 522 -16.48 -5.29 13.53
C GLU A 522 -16.36 -3.84 13.01
N ILE A 523 -15.21 -3.49 12.43
CA ILE A 523 -14.96 -2.14 11.90
C ILE A 523 -15.75 -1.91 10.62
N GLN A 524 -15.86 -2.91 9.73
CA GLN A 524 -16.69 -2.81 8.53
C GLN A 524 -18.17 -2.61 8.87
N GLN A 525 -18.69 -3.34 9.87
CA GLN A 525 -20.05 -3.16 10.37
C GLN A 525 -20.23 -1.74 10.92
N SER A 526 -19.26 -1.24 11.69
CA SER A 526 -19.29 0.11 12.25
C SER A 526 -19.19 1.22 11.18
N LEU A 527 -18.49 0.96 10.08
CA LEU A 527 -18.45 1.84 8.90
C LEU A 527 -19.80 1.86 8.17
N GLN A 528 -20.44 0.70 8.00
CA GLN A 528 -21.74 0.59 7.33
C GLN A 528 -22.87 1.25 8.11
N THR A 529 -22.83 1.17 9.45
CA THR A 529 -23.82 1.79 10.34
C THR A 529 -23.52 3.27 10.62
N GLY A 530 -22.32 3.76 10.30
CA GLY A 530 -21.86 5.11 10.61
C GLY A 530 -21.56 5.34 12.10
N SER A 531 -21.47 4.27 12.91
CA SER A 531 -21.31 4.35 14.36
C SER A 531 -19.88 4.68 14.82
N LEU A 532 -18.89 4.64 13.92
CA LEU A 532 -17.49 4.93 14.22
C LEU A 532 -17.27 6.33 14.81
N SER A 533 -18.00 7.33 14.32
CA SER A 533 -17.92 8.71 14.80
C SER A 533 -18.32 8.88 16.27
N ALA A 534 -19.08 7.93 16.81
CA ALA A 534 -19.60 7.94 18.18
C ALA A 534 -18.84 7.00 19.14
N GLN A 535 -17.88 6.20 18.65
CA GLN A 535 -17.16 5.20 19.43
C GLN A 535 -15.72 5.62 19.71
N GLN A 536 -15.27 5.43 20.95
CA GLN A 536 -13.84 5.49 21.27
C GLN A 536 -13.20 4.18 20.84
N LEU A 537 -12.43 4.20 19.74
CA LEU A 537 -11.75 3.01 19.25
C LEU A 537 -10.50 2.67 20.07
N TYR A 538 -10.33 1.39 20.37
CA TYR A 538 -9.11 0.80 20.92
C TYR A 538 -7.97 0.78 19.87
N PRO A 539 -6.70 0.68 20.27
CA PRO A 539 -5.58 0.71 19.31
C PRO A 539 -5.62 -0.41 18.26
N ALA A 540 -6.09 -1.62 18.62
CA ALA A 540 -6.30 -2.69 17.63
C ALA A 540 -7.37 -2.32 16.58
N GLN A 541 -8.48 -1.70 17.01
CA GLN A 541 -9.54 -1.21 16.12
C GLN A 541 -9.06 -0.08 15.19
N TRP A 542 -8.21 0.84 15.69
CA TRP A 542 -7.55 1.83 14.86
C TRP A 542 -6.67 1.18 13.80
N SER A 543 -5.89 0.18 14.21
CA SER A 543 -5.04 -0.57 13.29
C SER A 543 -5.89 -1.29 12.23
N ALA A 544 -7.07 -1.82 12.58
CA ALA A 544 -8.00 -2.44 11.63
C ALA A 544 -8.57 -1.43 10.66
N LEU A 545 -8.95 -0.25 11.14
CA LEU A 545 -9.37 0.84 10.28
C LEU A 545 -8.25 1.22 9.29
N HIS A 546 -7.00 1.34 9.75
CA HIS A 546 -5.86 1.60 8.86
C HIS A 546 -5.71 0.50 7.81
N PHE A 547 -5.73 -0.76 8.24
CA PHE A 547 -5.63 -1.92 7.34
C PHE A 547 -6.74 -1.89 6.29
N ILE A 548 -8.00 -1.65 6.67
CA ILE A 548 -9.15 -1.59 5.75
C ILE A 548 -8.99 -0.44 4.74
N LEU A 549 -8.60 0.75 5.21
CA LEU A 549 -8.50 1.94 4.36
C LEU A 549 -7.34 1.85 3.37
N LEU A 550 -6.17 1.39 3.82
CA LEU A 550 -4.98 1.24 2.98
C LEU A 550 -5.05 0.00 2.07
N SER A 551 -5.86 -1.00 2.42
CA SER A 551 -6.02 -2.24 1.62
C SER A 551 -7.14 -2.17 0.58
N SER A 552 -7.93 -1.10 0.51
CA SER A 552 -9.02 -0.98 -0.44
C SER A 552 -8.50 -0.80 -1.87
N GLU A 553 -9.04 -1.55 -2.85
CA GLU A 553 -8.74 -1.37 -4.29
C GLU A 553 -9.31 -0.06 -4.86
N LYS A 554 -10.23 0.59 -4.15
CA LYS A 554 -10.69 1.92 -4.53
C LYS A 554 -9.57 2.88 -4.17
N ASP A 555 -8.88 3.36 -5.20
CA ASP A 555 -8.08 4.58 -5.13
C ASP A 555 -8.73 5.54 -4.13
N PHE A 556 -8.11 5.74 -2.97
CA PHE A 556 -8.63 6.64 -1.95
C PHE A 556 -8.40 8.07 -2.45
N GLU A 557 -9.18 8.46 -3.46
CA GLU A 557 -9.06 9.76 -4.09
C GLU A 557 -9.40 10.84 -3.07
N THR A 558 -10.40 10.58 -2.21
CA THR A 558 -10.87 11.52 -1.18
C THR A 558 -11.00 10.85 0.18
N PHE A 559 -10.14 11.27 1.10
CA PHE A 559 -10.25 11.00 2.53
C PHE A 559 -11.09 12.09 3.21
N ASP A 560 -12.15 11.69 3.92
CA ASP A 560 -13.01 12.59 4.68
C ASP A 560 -13.00 12.16 6.15
N LEU A 561 -12.34 12.96 6.99
CA LEU A 561 -12.14 12.65 8.40
C LEU A 561 -13.47 12.51 9.15
N LYS A 562 -14.51 13.25 8.74
CA LYS A 562 -15.85 13.21 9.38
C LYS A 562 -16.57 11.87 9.18
N LYS A 563 -16.18 11.06 8.19
CA LYS A 563 -16.71 9.70 8.02
C LYS A 563 -16.28 8.76 9.13
N TYR A 564 -15.16 9.08 9.79
CA TYR A 564 -14.56 8.24 10.83
C TYR A 564 -14.72 8.88 12.20
N SER A 565 -14.16 10.07 12.40
CA SER A 565 -14.26 10.85 13.64
C SER A 565 -13.71 12.26 13.38
N ALA A 566 -14.53 13.29 13.62
CA ALA A 566 -14.15 14.69 13.43
C ALA A 566 -13.30 15.22 14.62
N THR A 567 -12.16 14.59 14.90
CA THR A 567 -11.27 14.92 16.02
C THR A 567 -9.80 14.99 15.58
N GLU A 568 -9.01 15.78 16.30
CA GLU A 568 -7.56 15.86 16.07
C GLU A 568 -6.87 14.51 16.33
N GLU A 569 -7.28 13.76 17.36
CA GLU A 569 -6.70 12.44 17.66
C GLU A 569 -6.92 11.45 16.52
N ALA A 570 -8.09 11.49 15.86
CA ALA A 570 -8.37 10.65 14.71
C ALA A 570 -7.51 11.04 13.51
N LEU A 571 -7.32 12.35 13.24
CA LEU A 571 -6.41 12.82 12.20
C LEU A 571 -5.00 12.27 12.43
N LEU A 572 -4.45 12.45 13.64
CA LEU A 572 -3.08 12.07 13.95
C LEU A 572 -2.85 10.56 13.80
N LYS A 573 -3.86 9.74 14.14
CA LYS A 573 -3.79 8.29 13.89
C LYS A 573 -3.88 7.97 12.40
N LEU A 574 -4.74 8.66 11.66
CA LEU A 574 -5.00 8.42 10.23
C LEU A 574 -4.07 9.17 9.26
N LEU A 575 -3.00 9.82 9.74
CA LEU A 575 -2.02 10.49 8.89
C LEU A 575 -1.47 9.61 7.76
N PRO A 576 -1.18 8.31 7.97
CA PRO A 576 -0.77 7.43 6.86
C PRO A 576 -1.81 7.34 5.74
N VAL A 577 -3.10 7.38 6.08
CA VAL A 577 -4.19 7.37 5.09
C VAL A 577 -4.28 8.71 4.38
N VAL A 578 -4.12 9.82 5.10
CA VAL A 578 -4.06 11.17 4.50
C VAL A 578 -2.91 11.25 3.49
N LYS A 579 -1.75 10.70 3.85
CA LYS A 579 -0.54 10.67 3.01
C LYS A 579 -0.76 9.88 1.71
N ALA A 580 -1.51 8.78 1.79
CA ALA A 580 -1.87 7.94 0.64
C ALA A 580 -3.04 8.49 -0.20
N SER A 581 -3.72 9.56 0.24
CA SER A 581 -4.91 10.10 -0.43
C SER A 581 -4.57 11.32 -1.28
N SER A 582 -5.21 11.46 -2.45
CA SER A 582 -5.03 12.67 -3.29
C SER A 582 -5.76 13.89 -2.76
N LYS A 583 -6.85 13.69 -2.01
CA LYS A 583 -7.66 14.74 -1.41
C LYS A 583 -7.97 14.44 0.04
N ALA A 584 -7.81 15.42 0.92
CA ALA A 584 -8.14 15.33 2.33
C ALA A 584 -9.13 16.42 2.74
N LEU A 585 -10.32 16.02 3.18
CA LEU A 585 -11.38 16.88 3.70
C LEU A 585 -11.32 16.89 5.23
N LEU A 586 -10.73 17.95 5.77
CA LEU A 586 -10.48 18.13 7.19
C LEU A 586 -11.22 19.37 7.76
N SER A 587 -12.19 19.91 7.01
CA SER A 587 -12.88 21.13 7.39
C SER A 587 -13.70 20.94 8.67
N GLY A 588 -13.54 21.81 9.67
CA GLY A 588 -14.38 21.81 10.88
C GLY A 588 -14.25 20.52 11.72
N CYS A 589 -13.02 20.01 11.85
CA CYS A 589 -12.67 18.81 12.62
C CYS A 589 -11.97 19.14 13.95
N ASN A 590 -12.10 20.39 14.41
CA ASN A 590 -11.50 20.89 15.65
C ASN A 590 -9.97 20.71 15.69
N LEU A 591 -9.30 20.97 14.56
CA LEU A 591 -7.86 20.85 14.43
C LEU A 591 -7.12 22.04 15.04
N SER A 592 -5.93 21.79 15.57
CA SER A 592 -5.08 22.79 16.21
C SER A 592 -3.72 22.97 15.50
N GLU A 593 -2.83 23.73 16.12
CA GLU A 593 -1.43 23.89 15.68
C GLU A 593 -0.69 22.55 15.61
N ARG A 594 -1.01 21.60 16.52
CA ARG A 594 -0.43 20.25 16.50
C ARG A 594 -0.76 19.48 15.22
N SER A 595 -2.00 19.62 14.74
CA SER A 595 -2.40 19.06 13.45
C SER A 595 -1.63 19.69 12.29
N CYS A 596 -1.36 21.00 12.36
CA CYS A 596 -0.61 21.72 11.34
C CYS A 596 0.85 21.26 11.25
N GLU A 597 1.50 21.00 12.39
CA GLU A 597 2.86 20.46 12.44
C GLU A 597 2.94 19.07 11.78
N ALA A 598 1.99 18.19 12.11
CA ALA A 598 1.92 16.85 11.54
C ALA A 598 1.64 16.87 10.02
N LEU A 599 0.71 17.71 9.58
CA LEU A 599 0.42 17.92 8.15
C LEU A 599 1.60 18.56 7.42
N SER A 600 2.33 19.47 8.06
CA SER A 600 3.55 20.06 7.49
C SER A 600 4.59 18.99 7.18
N SER A 601 4.82 18.08 8.13
CA SER A 601 5.74 16.95 7.96
C SER A 601 5.32 16.05 6.80
N LEU A 602 4.02 15.81 6.66
CA LEU A 602 3.43 15.06 5.55
C LEU A 602 3.59 15.79 4.20
N LEU A 603 3.39 17.11 4.15
CA LEU A 603 3.58 17.92 2.93
C LEU A 603 5.05 17.99 2.50
N SER A 604 5.99 17.91 3.44
CA SER A 604 7.42 17.83 3.16
C SER A 604 7.92 16.45 2.75
N SER A 605 7.07 15.42 2.87
CA SER A 605 7.44 14.04 2.58
C SER A 605 7.39 13.79 1.07
N THR A 606 8.48 13.26 0.50
CA THR A 606 8.50 12.73 -0.88
C THR A 606 7.38 11.73 -1.11
N THR A 607 7.05 10.94 -0.08
CA THR A 607 6.03 9.87 -0.14
C THR A 607 4.55 10.30 -0.10
N SER A 608 4.24 11.57 -0.37
CA SER A 608 2.89 12.14 -0.21
C SER A 608 2.13 12.25 -1.54
N SER A 609 0.98 11.57 -1.61
CA SER A 609 0.07 11.66 -2.77
C SER A 609 -0.89 12.85 -2.71
N LEU A 610 -0.84 13.67 -1.65
CA LEU A 610 -1.82 14.73 -1.41
C LEU A 610 -1.70 15.87 -2.42
N ARG A 611 -2.82 16.23 -3.06
CA ARG A 611 -2.94 17.33 -4.03
C ARG A 611 -4.03 18.35 -3.66
N ASP A 612 -5.05 17.95 -2.91
CA ASP A 612 -6.15 18.83 -2.43
C ASP A 612 -6.32 18.71 -0.91
N LEU A 613 -6.08 19.80 -0.18
CA LEU A 613 -6.19 19.86 1.27
C LEU A 613 -7.20 20.94 1.71
N ASP A 614 -8.29 20.51 2.33
CA ASP A 614 -9.29 21.41 2.91
C ASP A 614 -9.23 21.41 4.43
N LEU A 615 -8.73 22.52 4.99
CA LEU A 615 -8.60 22.79 6.43
C LEU A 615 -9.62 23.83 6.93
N SER A 616 -10.58 24.21 6.10
CA SER A 616 -11.52 25.31 6.38
C SER A 616 -12.25 25.13 7.72
N ASN A 617 -12.61 26.21 8.39
CA ASN A 617 -13.37 26.20 9.65
C ASN A 617 -12.68 25.47 10.82
N ASN A 618 -11.35 25.37 10.81
CA ASN A 618 -10.56 25.05 12.00
C ASN A 618 -9.90 26.34 12.52
N ASP A 619 -9.88 26.56 13.84
CA ASP A 619 -9.37 27.79 14.45
C ASP A 619 -7.83 27.79 14.52
N LEU A 620 -7.17 27.64 13.36
CA LEU A 620 -5.72 27.45 13.22
C LEU A 620 -4.89 28.70 13.55
N LYS A 621 -5.44 29.90 13.29
CA LYS A 621 -4.78 31.20 13.46
C LYS A 621 -3.49 31.32 12.64
N ASP A 622 -2.79 32.44 12.80
CA ASP A 622 -1.53 32.70 12.10
C ASP A 622 -0.42 31.70 12.49
N SER A 623 -0.41 31.23 13.74
CA SER A 623 0.55 30.25 14.24
C SER A 623 0.44 28.90 13.53
N GLY A 624 -0.77 28.35 13.37
CA GLY A 624 -0.99 27.11 12.64
C GLY A 624 -0.60 27.23 11.16
N VAL A 625 -0.93 28.37 10.54
CA VAL A 625 -0.54 28.65 9.15
C VAL A 625 0.98 28.71 8.98
N LYS A 626 1.71 29.33 9.92
CA LYS A 626 3.18 29.36 9.89
C LYS A 626 3.79 27.96 9.98
N LEU A 627 3.20 27.06 10.77
CA LEU A 627 3.63 25.67 10.81
C LEU A 627 3.42 24.98 9.45
N LEU A 628 2.24 25.13 8.83
CA LEU A 628 1.98 24.59 7.49
C LEU A 628 2.94 25.15 6.43
N CYS A 629 3.32 26.42 6.54
CA CYS A 629 4.27 27.06 5.63
C CYS A 629 5.60 26.30 5.56
N SER A 630 6.07 25.69 6.67
CA SER A 630 7.31 24.91 6.65
C SER A 630 7.27 23.73 5.68
N GLY A 631 6.13 23.04 5.56
CA GLY A 631 5.91 21.96 4.61
C GLY A 631 5.69 22.45 3.18
N LEU A 632 4.97 23.56 3.01
CA LEU A 632 4.77 24.20 1.70
C LEU A 632 6.07 24.73 1.08
N MET A 633 7.07 25.06 1.91
CA MET A 633 8.40 25.45 1.46
C MET A 633 9.24 24.26 0.98
N SER A 634 8.81 23.01 1.16
CA SER A 634 9.55 21.85 0.66
C SER A 634 9.51 21.78 -0.87
N PRO A 635 10.64 21.47 -1.55
CA PRO A 635 10.62 21.19 -2.99
C PRO A 635 9.82 19.92 -3.34
N ASP A 636 9.54 19.08 -2.35
CA ASP A 636 8.74 17.85 -2.52
C ASP A 636 7.24 18.07 -2.30
N CYS A 637 6.81 19.31 -2.01
CA CYS A 637 5.40 19.62 -1.84
C CYS A 637 4.67 19.73 -3.19
N GLU A 638 3.83 18.76 -3.50
CA GLU A 638 3.05 18.72 -4.75
C GLU A 638 1.60 19.19 -4.58
N LEU A 639 1.27 19.89 -3.49
CA LEU A 639 -0.08 20.35 -3.20
C LEU A 639 -0.56 21.36 -4.25
N GLU A 640 -1.72 21.10 -4.86
CA GLU A 640 -2.32 21.95 -5.91
C GLU A 640 -3.46 22.82 -5.37
N ILE A 641 -4.19 22.35 -4.36
CA ILE A 641 -5.33 23.06 -3.79
C ILE A 641 -5.21 23.13 -2.27
N LEU A 642 -5.30 24.34 -1.73
CA LEU A 642 -5.30 24.59 -0.29
C LEU A 642 -6.47 25.47 0.10
N ARG A 643 -7.35 24.97 0.97
CA ARG A 643 -8.47 25.74 1.52
C ARG A 643 -8.26 25.97 3.01
N LEU A 644 -8.17 27.25 3.37
CA LEU A 644 -7.96 27.77 4.72
C LEU A 644 -9.09 28.75 5.10
N SER A 645 -10.26 28.52 4.52
CA SER A 645 -11.40 29.41 4.66
C SER A 645 -11.93 29.40 6.09
N GLY A 646 -12.12 30.56 6.71
CA GLY A 646 -12.66 30.61 8.08
C GLY A 646 -11.70 30.17 9.17
N CYS A 647 -10.39 30.27 8.98
CA CYS A 647 -9.35 29.75 9.89
C CYS A 647 -8.79 30.76 10.92
N LEU A 648 -9.41 31.93 11.07
CA LEU A 648 -8.96 33.03 11.94
C LEU A 648 -7.59 33.61 11.53
N ILE A 649 -7.32 33.63 10.22
CA ILE A 649 -6.06 34.12 9.65
C ILE A 649 -6.10 35.63 9.57
N THR A 650 -5.02 36.28 10.01
CA THR A 650 -4.84 37.73 9.91
C THR A 650 -3.85 38.10 8.79
N GLU A 651 -3.53 39.39 8.69
CA GLU A 651 -2.49 39.88 7.79
C GLU A 651 -1.14 39.17 7.99
N GLU A 652 -0.80 38.80 9.22
CA GLU A 652 0.48 38.13 9.54
C GLU A 652 0.56 36.73 8.92
N GLY A 653 -0.50 35.92 9.04
CA GLY A 653 -0.56 34.59 8.43
C GLY A 653 -0.58 34.66 6.91
N CYS A 654 -1.26 35.65 6.32
CA CYS A 654 -1.24 35.89 4.87
C CYS A 654 0.17 36.26 4.36
N ALA A 655 0.92 37.09 5.10
CA ALA A 655 2.29 37.42 4.76
C ALA A 655 3.22 36.19 4.81
N ALA A 656 3.04 35.33 5.82
CA ALA A 656 3.80 34.08 5.93
C ALA A 656 3.53 33.13 4.74
N LEU A 657 2.26 32.96 4.35
CA LEU A 657 1.88 32.19 3.16
C LEU A 657 2.49 32.77 1.89
N ALA A 658 2.40 34.08 1.70
CA ALA A 658 2.97 34.74 0.53
C ALA A 658 4.49 34.50 0.44
N SER A 659 5.20 34.59 1.57
CA SER A 659 6.63 34.28 1.62
C SER A 659 6.91 32.81 1.28
N ALA A 660 6.18 31.86 1.88
CA ALA A 660 6.41 30.43 1.67
C ALA A 660 6.24 30.03 0.19
N LEU A 661 5.23 30.58 -0.48
CA LEU A 661 4.93 30.30 -1.89
C LEU A 661 5.95 30.88 -2.87
N THR A 662 6.87 31.75 -2.42
CA THR A 662 7.93 32.32 -3.26
C THR A 662 9.27 31.57 -3.21
N VAL A 663 9.49 30.73 -2.19
CA VAL A 663 10.80 30.09 -1.94
C VAL A 663 11.10 28.99 -2.96
N ASN A 664 10.09 28.22 -3.36
CA ASN A 664 10.19 27.16 -4.37
C ASN A 664 9.06 27.31 -5.40
N PRO A 665 9.20 26.80 -6.63
CA PRO A 665 8.12 26.80 -7.60
C PRO A 665 6.93 26.01 -7.05
N SER A 666 5.95 26.74 -6.48
CA SER A 666 4.79 26.10 -5.87
C SER A 666 3.94 25.42 -6.96
N HIS A 667 3.47 24.21 -6.64
CA HIS A 667 2.49 23.50 -7.45
C HIS A 667 1.05 24.00 -7.20
N LEU A 668 0.88 24.93 -6.25
CA LEU A 668 -0.43 25.44 -5.83
C LEU A 668 -1.10 26.23 -6.96
N LYS A 669 -2.31 25.80 -7.31
CA LYS A 669 -3.20 26.37 -8.33
C LYS A 669 -4.39 27.11 -7.71
N GLU A 670 -4.89 26.63 -6.58
CA GLU A 670 -6.04 27.24 -5.87
C GLU A 670 -5.71 27.48 -4.39
N LEU A 671 -5.92 28.72 -3.95
CA LEU A 671 -5.85 29.11 -2.55
C LEU A 671 -7.16 29.80 -2.12
N ASP A 672 -7.88 29.21 -1.17
CA ASP A 672 -9.07 29.83 -0.57
C ASP A 672 -8.79 30.28 0.87
N LEU A 673 -8.82 31.59 1.06
CA LEU A 673 -8.66 32.31 2.32
C LEU A 673 -9.91 33.12 2.67
N SER A 674 -11.05 32.87 2.01
CA SER A 674 -12.33 33.52 2.35
C SER A 674 -12.68 33.35 3.83
N PHE A 675 -13.52 34.25 4.35
CA PHE A 675 -13.94 34.28 5.75
C PHE A 675 -12.76 34.41 6.75
N ASN A 676 -11.71 35.15 6.38
CA ASN A 676 -10.60 35.53 7.26
C ASN A 676 -10.43 37.06 7.31
N ASN A 677 -9.38 37.55 7.96
CA ASN A 677 -9.02 38.97 7.98
C ASN A 677 -7.61 39.22 7.40
N PRO A 678 -7.39 39.04 6.09
CA PRO A 678 -6.07 39.16 5.46
C PRO A 678 -5.42 40.56 5.54
N GLY A 679 -6.13 41.58 6.04
CA GLY A 679 -5.65 42.96 6.02
C GLY A 679 -5.50 43.51 4.58
N GLN A 680 -4.93 44.70 4.45
CA GLN A 680 -4.65 45.28 3.13
C GLN A 680 -3.32 44.77 2.60
N ALA A 681 -2.28 44.72 3.45
CA ALA A 681 -0.94 44.30 3.02
C ALA A 681 -0.90 42.80 2.68
N GLY A 682 -1.64 41.97 3.41
CA GLY A 682 -1.76 40.54 3.13
C GLY A 682 -2.46 40.27 1.80
N LYS A 683 -3.55 41.02 1.49
CA LYS A 683 -4.22 40.96 0.18
C LYS A 683 -3.30 41.34 -0.96
N GLU A 684 -2.52 42.42 -0.80
CA GLU A 684 -1.57 42.87 -1.82
C GLU A 684 -0.44 41.85 -2.04
N SER A 685 0.11 41.30 -0.96
CA SER A 685 1.19 40.31 -1.01
C SER A 685 0.78 39.02 -1.73
N LEU A 686 -0.42 38.50 -1.44
CA LEU A 686 -0.93 37.29 -2.10
C LEU A 686 -1.38 37.56 -3.55
N ALA A 687 -2.00 38.71 -3.82
CA ALA A 687 -2.41 39.08 -5.18
C ALA A 687 -1.21 39.32 -6.12
N ALA A 688 -0.04 39.68 -5.58
CA ALA A 688 1.19 39.78 -6.37
C ALA A 688 1.63 38.42 -6.94
N LEU A 689 1.32 37.30 -6.27
CA LEU A 689 1.66 35.96 -6.75
C LEU A 689 0.93 35.60 -8.05
N LEU A 690 -0.33 36.01 -8.21
CA LEU A 690 -1.11 35.79 -9.45
C LEU A 690 -0.50 36.50 -10.68
N LYS A 691 0.27 37.57 -10.45
CA LYS A 691 0.86 38.37 -11.53
C LYS A 691 2.22 37.83 -12.00
N ASN A 692 2.81 36.90 -11.26
CA ASN A 692 4.14 36.39 -11.57
C ASN A 692 4.02 35.09 -12.40
N PRO A 693 4.53 35.06 -13.64
CA PRO A 693 4.44 33.90 -14.52
C PRO A 693 5.21 32.67 -14.03
N SER A 694 6.07 32.80 -13.01
CA SER A 694 6.77 31.66 -12.41
C SER A 694 5.91 30.84 -11.44
N PHE A 695 4.71 31.32 -11.06
CA PHE A 695 3.81 30.61 -10.16
C PHE A 695 2.60 30.05 -10.91
N LYS A 696 2.12 28.87 -10.49
CA LYS A 696 0.97 28.18 -11.09
C LYS A 696 -0.38 28.58 -10.48
N LEU A 697 -0.41 29.59 -9.61
CA LEU A 697 -1.63 30.00 -8.92
C LEU A 697 -2.62 30.59 -9.92
N GLU A 698 -3.72 29.89 -10.17
CA GLU A 698 -4.78 30.25 -11.10
C GLU A 698 -5.96 30.93 -10.39
N SER A 699 -6.20 30.55 -9.13
CA SER A 699 -7.35 31.00 -8.34
C SER A 699 -6.94 31.40 -6.92
N LEU A 700 -7.34 32.60 -6.51
CA LEU A 700 -7.17 33.13 -5.15
C LEU A 700 -8.51 33.71 -4.68
N SER A 701 -9.08 33.12 -3.64
CA SER A 701 -10.29 33.61 -2.98
C SER A 701 -9.92 34.19 -1.62
N MET A 702 -10.31 35.44 -1.35
CA MET A 702 -10.08 36.10 -0.06
C MET A 702 -11.36 36.73 0.51
N GLU A 703 -12.45 36.77 -0.28
CA GLU A 703 -13.71 37.39 0.12
C GLU A 703 -14.78 36.32 0.37
N PRO A 704 -15.68 36.51 1.37
CA PRO A 704 -15.79 37.68 2.24
C PRO A 704 -14.65 37.80 3.27
N ALA A 705 -14.13 39.01 3.52
CA ALA A 705 -13.06 39.29 4.49
C ALA A 705 -13.48 40.27 5.60
N GLY A 706 -12.67 40.36 6.66
CA GLY A 706 -12.75 41.40 7.69
C GLY A 706 -12.80 40.87 9.13
N GLU A 707 -12.66 41.80 10.10
CA GLU A 707 -12.59 41.49 11.53
C GLU A 707 -13.75 40.64 12.05
N ARG A 708 -14.96 40.78 11.49
CA ARG A 708 -16.13 39.97 11.88
C ARG A 708 -15.89 38.46 11.79
N TRP A 709 -15.01 38.03 10.89
CA TRP A 709 -14.69 36.61 10.67
C TRP A 709 -13.61 36.06 11.61
N LEU A 710 -13.01 36.91 12.44
CA LEU A 710 -12.14 36.51 13.56
C LEU A 710 -12.94 35.99 14.78
N THR A 711 -14.22 35.70 14.59
CA THR A 711 -15.04 34.97 15.56
C THR A 711 -14.70 33.48 15.52
N PRO A 712 -14.27 32.85 16.63
CA PRO A 712 -13.95 31.41 16.67
C PRO A 712 -15.13 30.50 16.33
N GLY A 713 -14.83 29.35 15.69
CA GLY A 713 -15.80 28.32 15.34
C GLY A 713 -16.91 28.75 14.38
N LEU A 714 -17.94 27.93 14.22
CA LEU A 714 -18.99 28.14 13.20
C LEU A 714 -19.92 29.34 13.49
N ARG A 715 -19.86 29.92 14.69
CA ARG A 715 -20.66 31.10 15.06
C ARG A 715 -20.36 32.33 14.21
N LYS A 716 -19.21 32.38 13.54
CA LYS A 716 -18.90 33.41 12.55
C LYS A 716 -19.92 33.49 11.42
N TYR A 717 -20.63 32.39 11.13
CA TYR A 717 -21.69 32.31 10.12
C TYR A 717 -23.10 32.50 10.68
N SER A 718 -23.23 33.04 11.91
CA SER A 718 -24.52 33.17 12.58
C SER A 718 -25.53 33.93 11.71
N SER A 719 -26.66 33.28 11.43
CA SER A 719 -27.73 33.81 10.61
C SER A 719 -29.01 33.85 11.44
N PRO A 720 -29.62 35.03 11.69
CA PRO A 720 -30.89 35.10 12.39
C PRO A 720 -32.00 34.44 11.57
N LEU A 721 -32.89 33.71 12.23
CA LEU A 721 -34.00 33.04 11.57
C LEU A 721 -35.31 33.83 11.75
N THR A 722 -36.06 33.97 10.66
CA THR A 722 -37.38 34.60 10.68
C THR A 722 -38.44 33.62 10.16
N VAL A 723 -39.44 33.31 10.99
CA VAL A 723 -40.53 32.37 10.64
C VAL A 723 -41.40 32.93 9.51
N ASP A 724 -41.72 32.09 8.52
CA ASP A 724 -42.74 32.40 7.53
C ASP A 724 -44.13 32.05 8.08
N LEU A 725 -44.83 33.07 8.57
CA LEU A 725 -46.18 32.96 9.15
C LEU A 725 -47.22 32.34 8.20
N ASN A 726 -46.99 32.39 6.88
CA ASN A 726 -47.87 31.77 5.90
C ASN A 726 -47.72 30.25 5.86
N THR A 727 -46.59 29.72 6.34
CA THR A 727 -46.33 28.28 6.38
C THR A 727 -46.75 27.63 7.69
N VAL A 728 -46.81 28.39 8.78
CA VAL A 728 -47.03 27.86 10.13
C VAL A 728 -48.33 27.09 10.25
N SER A 729 -48.26 25.82 10.62
CA SER A 729 -49.47 25.03 10.88
C SER A 729 -50.35 25.66 11.95
N ARG A 730 -51.68 25.53 11.80
CA ARG A 730 -52.64 25.90 12.84
C ARG A 730 -52.42 25.13 14.14
N LEU A 731 -51.73 23.99 14.10
CA LEU A 731 -51.42 23.19 15.27
C LEU A 731 -50.19 23.69 16.06
N LEU A 732 -49.52 24.75 15.60
CA LEU A 732 -48.35 25.32 16.25
C LEU A 732 -48.68 26.70 16.84
N LYS A 733 -48.26 26.93 18.09
CA LYS A 733 -48.33 28.22 18.77
C LYS A 733 -46.96 28.86 18.81
N LEU A 734 -46.88 30.07 18.26
CA LEU A 734 -45.70 30.93 18.31
C LEU A 734 -45.73 31.84 19.54
N SER A 735 -44.58 32.05 20.15
CA SER A 735 -44.37 32.94 21.30
C SER A 735 -42.96 33.54 21.25
N ASP A 736 -42.66 34.45 22.19
CA ASP A 736 -41.34 35.10 22.30
C ASP A 736 -40.89 35.77 20.98
N GLY A 737 -41.72 36.69 20.46
CA GLY A 737 -41.44 37.35 19.19
C GLY A 737 -41.37 36.40 17.99
N ASN A 738 -42.16 35.32 17.99
CA ASN A 738 -42.16 34.22 17.01
C ASN A 738 -40.90 33.34 17.00
N ARG A 739 -40.05 33.44 18.02
CA ARG A 739 -38.81 32.65 18.13
C ARG A 739 -39.00 31.33 18.85
N LYS A 740 -40.07 31.18 19.64
CA LYS A 740 -40.41 29.95 20.34
C LYS A 740 -41.65 29.29 19.75
N VAL A 741 -41.50 28.03 19.34
CA VAL A 741 -42.53 27.21 18.70
C VAL A 741 -42.96 26.11 19.67
N THR A 742 -44.25 26.01 19.93
CA THR A 742 -44.85 24.98 20.79
C THR A 742 -46.00 24.32 20.05
N ARG A 743 -46.28 23.05 20.32
CA ARG A 743 -47.52 22.44 19.80
C ARG A 743 -48.72 22.91 20.63
N GLY A 744 -49.72 23.47 19.96
CA GLY A 744 -50.99 23.85 20.59
C GLY A 744 -51.90 22.65 20.78
N GLU A 745 -52.75 22.68 21.81
CA GLU A 745 -53.84 21.72 22.00
C GLU A 745 -55.03 22.03 21.06
N GLU A 746 -55.20 23.31 20.70
CA GLU A 746 -56.24 23.81 19.80
C GLU A 746 -55.62 24.48 18.55
N GLU A 747 -56.40 24.52 17.47
CA GLU A 747 -56.02 25.23 16.25
C GLU A 747 -55.90 26.74 16.50
N GLN A 748 -54.73 27.29 16.17
CA GLN A 748 -54.46 28.71 16.23
C GLN A 748 -55.19 29.45 15.11
N PRO A 749 -55.67 30.68 15.36
CA PRO A 749 -56.51 31.45 14.43
C PRO A 749 -55.71 32.09 13.28
N TYR A 750 -54.82 31.33 12.65
CA TYR A 750 -54.05 31.78 11.50
C TYR A 750 -54.91 31.75 10.22
N PRO A 751 -54.84 32.80 9.37
CA PRO A 751 -55.58 32.85 8.10
C PRO A 751 -55.24 31.66 7.19
N ASP A 752 -56.21 31.18 6.40
CA ASP A 752 -55.91 30.17 5.38
C ASP A 752 -54.87 30.69 4.38
N HIS A 753 -53.95 29.81 3.98
CA HIS A 753 -52.92 30.12 2.99
C HIS A 753 -52.50 28.84 2.24
N PRO A 754 -52.25 28.89 0.92
CA PRO A 754 -51.83 27.71 0.14
C PRO A 754 -50.53 27.08 0.65
N ASP A 755 -49.57 27.90 1.11
CA ASP A 755 -48.30 27.44 1.67
C ASP A 755 -48.38 26.97 3.13
N ARG A 756 -49.57 26.95 3.77
CA ARG A 756 -49.70 26.55 5.18
C ARG A 756 -49.55 25.02 5.32
N PHE A 757 -48.75 24.56 6.27
CA PHE A 757 -48.66 23.13 6.57
C PHE A 757 -49.91 22.63 7.31
N ASP A 758 -50.46 21.51 6.85
CA ASP A 758 -51.52 20.80 7.57
C ASP A 758 -50.95 20.07 8.81
N LEU A 759 -49.70 19.60 8.70
CA LEU A 759 -48.94 18.94 9.78
C LEU A 759 -48.24 19.96 10.68
N CYS A 760 -47.89 19.59 11.91
CA CYS A 760 -47.20 20.44 12.91
C CYS A 760 -45.77 20.87 12.49
N GLN A 761 -45.66 21.66 11.42
CA GLN A 761 -44.43 22.10 10.77
C GLN A 761 -44.52 23.57 10.35
N LEU A 762 -43.36 24.18 10.13
CA LEU A 762 -43.21 25.51 9.56
C LEU A 762 -41.87 25.64 8.82
N LEU A 763 -41.76 26.66 7.96
CA LEU A 763 -40.52 27.11 7.34
C LEU A 763 -40.18 28.54 7.76
N CYS A 764 -38.90 28.89 7.66
CA CYS A 764 -38.42 30.25 7.73
C CYS A 764 -38.52 30.94 6.35
N THR A 765 -38.50 32.26 6.36
CA THR A 765 -38.68 33.10 5.16
C THR A 765 -37.43 33.16 4.27
N ASP A 766 -36.24 33.20 4.87
CA ASP A 766 -35.00 33.44 4.15
C ASP A 766 -34.46 32.15 3.49
N GLY A 767 -34.29 32.21 2.16
CA GLY A 767 -33.62 31.17 1.38
C GLY A 767 -32.10 31.27 1.53
N LEU A 768 -31.49 30.24 2.12
CA LEU A 768 -30.05 30.14 2.32
C LEU A 768 -29.35 29.74 1.02
N THR A 769 -28.33 30.52 0.64
CA THR A 769 -27.51 30.27 -0.56
C THR A 769 -26.00 30.26 -0.29
N GLY A 770 -25.58 30.65 0.92
CA GLY A 770 -24.17 30.74 1.33
C GLY A 770 -23.83 29.81 2.50
N ARG A 771 -22.93 30.28 3.38
CA ARG A 771 -22.61 29.62 4.65
C ARG A 771 -23.43 30.21 5.79
N CYS A 772 -24.22 29.38 6.46
CA CYS A 772 -25.17 29.80 7.47
C CYS A 772 -25.09 28.90 8.71
N TYR A 773 -25.19 29.50 9.89
CA TYR A 773 -25.17 28.80 11.17
C TYR A 773 -26.29 29.31 12.10
N TRP A 774 -26.97 28.40 12.78
CA TRP A 774 -27.92 28.74 13.85
C TRP A 774 -27.98 27.66 14.92
N GLU A 775 -28.45 28.03 16.12
CA GLU A 775 -28.63 27.12 17.25
C GLU A 775 -30.11 27.04 17.60
N VAL A 776 -30.56 25.86 18.02
CA VAL A 776 -31.95 25.56 18.37
C VAL A 776 -31.97 24.90 19.73
N GLU A 777 -32.58 25.56 20.70
CA GLU A 777 -32.92 24.97 22.00
C GLU A 777 -34.23 24.21 21.91
N TRP A 778 -34.33 23.06 22.55
CA TRP A 778 -35.49 22.20 22.42
C TRP A 778 -35.79 21.36 23.66
N GLY A 779 -37.06 20.94 23.76
CA GLY A 779 -37.55 19.95 24.71
C GLY A 779 -38.61 19.05 24.08
N GLY A 780 -38.71 17.80 24.55
CA GLY A 780 -39.63 16.81 23.99
C GLY A 780 -39.14 16.24 22.65
N ARG A 781 -40.02 16.12 21.64
CA ARG A 781 -39.66 15.58 20.32
C ARG A 781 -39.88 16.59 19.20
N ILE A 782 -38.78 17.03 18.59
CA ILE A 782 -38.79 18.03 17.51
C ILE A 782 -38.03 17.57 16.27
N TYR A 783 -38.31 18.26 15.16
CA TYR A 783 -37.65 18.12 13.87
C TYR A 783 -36.92 19.43 13.59
N VAL A 784 -35.59 19.38 13.47
CA VAL A 784 -34.77 20.50 12.99
C VAL A 784 -34.34 20.17 11.58
N SER A 785 -34.77 20.96 10.62
CA SER A 785 -34.70 20.59 9.20
C SER A 785 -34.25 21.74 8.33
N VAL A 786 -33.78 21.41 7.12
CA VAL A 786 -33.72 22.34 6.00
C VAL A 786 -34.45 21.71 4.82
N SER A 787 -35.12 22.52 4.02
CA SER A 787 -35.93 22.04 2.90
C SER A 787 -35.95 23.00 1.73
N TYR A 788 -36.13 22.48 0.52
CA TYR A 788 -36.50 23.31 -0.61
C TYR A 788 -37.90 23.88 -0.43
N ARG A 789 -38.14 25.04 -1.06
CA ARG A 789 -39.46 25.71 -0.98
C ARG A 789 -40.59 24.86 -1.53
N GLY A 790 -40.31 23.94 -2.46
CA GLY A 790 -41.30 23.10 -3.12
C GLY A 790 -41.70 21.82 -2.37
N ILE A 791 -41.41 21.68 -1.07
CA ILE A 791 -41.91 20.54 -0.26
C ILE A 791 -43.45 20.50 -0.25
N ASN A 792 -44.03 19.30 -0.29
CA ASN A 792 -45.48 19.16 -0.12
C ASN A 792 -45.88 19.58 1.30
N ARG A 793 -46.95 20.36 1.41
CA ARG A 793 -47.43 20.89 2.71
C ARG A 793 -48.83 20.40 3.06
N LYS A 794 -49.46 19.66 2.15
CA LYS A 794 -50.87 19.27 2.23
C LYS A 794 -51.03 17.76 2.38
N GLY A 795 -51.95 17.39 3.28
CA GLY A 795 -52.25 16.00 3.61
C GLY A 795 -51.33 15.40 4.67
N VAL A 796 -51.80 14.29 5.26
CA VAL A 796 -51.08 13.52 6.27
C VAL A 796 -50.41 12.32 5.61
N ASN A 797 -49.31 12.56 4.91
CA ASN A 797 -48.51 11.54 4.22
C ASN A 797 -47.01 11.80 4.41
N ASP A 798 -46.18 10.82 4.03
CA ASP A 798 -44.72 10.87 4.16
C ASP A 798 -44.11 12.04 3.35
N ASP A 799 -44.64 12.31 2.15
CA ASP A 799 -44.16 13.40 1.30
C ASP A 799 -44.31 14.79 1.96
N SER A 800 -45.21 14.93 2.92
CA SER A 800 -45.46 16.19 3.62
C SER A 800 -44.63 16.38 4.89
N TRP A 801 -43.93 15.36 5.38
CA TRP A 801 -43.09 15.44 6.59
C TRP A 801 -41.61 15.71 6.27
N PHE A 802 -40.98 16.58 7.05
CA PHE A 802 -39.53 16.81 6.95
C PHE A 802 -38.73 15.50 7.15
N GLY A 803 -37.78 15.26 6.24
CA GLY A 803 -36.92 14.09 6.20
C GLY A 803 -37.51 12.86 5.49
N PHE A 804 -38.82 12.81 5.26
CA PHE A 804 -39.51 11.66 4.63
C PHE A 804 -39.68 11.81 3.11
N ASN A 805 -39.12 12.87 2.53
CA ASN A 805 -39.08 13.15 1.10
C ASN A 805 -37.65 13.52 0.67
N ASP A 806 -37.43 13.60 -0.64
CA ASP A 806 -36.18 14.02 -1.26
C ASP A 806 -35.95 15.55 -1.24
N LYS A 807 -36.92 16.32 -0.75
CA LYS A 807 -36.90 17.79 -0.69
C LYS A 807 -36.44 18.35 0.66
N SER A 808 -36.17 17.50 1.64
CA SER A 808 -35.81 17.92 3.00
C SER A 808 -34.82 16.99 3.68
N TRP A 809 -34.02 17.58 4.56
CA TRP A 809 -33.03 16.92 5.40
C TRP A 809 -33.32 17.29 6.84
N SER A 810 -33.46 16.30 7.71
CA SER A 810 -33.95 16.52 9.07
C SER A 810 -33.13 15.76 10.10
N VAL A 811 -32.89 16.40 11.24
CA VAL A 811 -32.54 15.71 12.49
C VAL A 811 -33.73 15.78 13.45
N ILE A 812 -34.18 14.61 13.88
CA ILE A 812 -35.18 14.44 14.91
C ILE A 812 -34.47 14.40 16.25
N CYS A 813 -34.80 15.33 17.12
CA CYS A 813 -34.25 15.43 18.46
C CYS A 813 -35.27 14.90 19.47
N SER A 814 -34.83 14.07 20.40
CA SER A 814 -35.68 13.50 21.45
C SER A 814 -34.87 13.09 22.68
N ASP A 815 -35.56 12.81 23.79
CA ASP A 815 -34.94 12.28 25.02
C ASP A 815 -34.18 10.96 24.77
N ASP A 816 -34.55 10.20 23.73
CA ASP A 816 -33.91 8.94 23.32
C ASP A 816 -32.67 9.17 22.43
N GLY A 817 -32.31 10.42 22.10
CA GLY A 817 -31.18 10.79 21.24
C GLY A 817 -31.59 11.45 19.91
N TYR A 818 -30.65 11.43 18.95
CA TYR A 818 -30.80 12.07 17.64
C TYR A 818 -31.05 11.03 16.54
N THR A 819 -31.96 11.32 15.61
CA THR A 819 -32.17 10.48 14.42
C THR A 819 -32.18 11.34 13.18
N VAL A 820 -31.39 10.98 12.19
CA VAL A 820 -31.27 11.75 10.95
C VAL A 820 -32.08 11.08 9.84
N TRP A 821 -32.82 11.89 9.08
CA TRP A 821 -33.73 11.45 8.02
C TRP A 821 -33.56 12.27 6.75
N HIS A 822 -33.56 11.55 5.62
CA HIS A 822 -33.70 12.12 4.28
C HIS A 822 -34.28 11.06 3.33
N ASN A 823 -35.22 11.45 2.48
CA ASN A 823 -35.85 10.56 1.49
C ASN A 823 -36.40 9.26 2.10
N GLY A 824 -37.00 9.35 3.29
CA GLY A 824 -37.56 8.21 4.00
C GLY A 824 -36.51 7.20 4.51
N ARG A 825 -35.22 7.52 4.41
CA ARG A 825 -34.12 6.70 4.93
C ARG A 825 -33.64 7.26 6.26
N LYS A 826 -33.54 6.37 7.24
CA LYS A 826 -33.05 6.66 8.58
C LYS A 826 -31.55 6.37 8.67
N ALA A 827 -30.77 7.35 9.12
CA ALA A 827 -29.44 7.12 9.70
C ALA A 827 -29.57 7.19 11.24
N PHE A 828 -29.29 6.10 11.93
CA PHE A 828 -29.40 6.03 13.39
C PHE A 828 -28.06 6.38 14.03
N VAL A 829 -28.03 7.43 14.86
CA VAL A 829 -26.84 7.84 15.63
C VAL A 829 -27.20 7.79 17.12
N PRO A 830 -26.88 6.70 17.85
CA PRO A 830 -27.09 6.65 19.28
C PRO A 830 -26.05 7.55 19.96
N VAL A 831 -26.47 8.72 20.43
CA VAL A 831 -25.70 9.51 21.38
C VAL A 831 -26.33 9.31 22.75
N SER A 832 -25.77 8.41 23.56
CA SER A 832 -26.18 8.25 24.96
C SER A 832 -25.87 9.54 25.73
N THR A 833 -26.87 10.20 26.33
CA THR A 833 -26.83 10.78 27.72
C THR A 833 -28.01 11.70 28.08
N SER A 834 -28.76 11.24 29.09
CA SER A 834 -29.35 11.87 30.30
C SER A 834 -29.80 13.34 30.45
N SER A 835 -29.82 14.22 29.44
CA SER A 835 -30.34 15.59 29.62
C SER A 835 -31.74 15.79 29.00
N VAL A 836 -32.74 16.12 29.83
CA VAL A 836 -34.15 16.43 29.48
C VAL A 836 -34.31 17.69 28.60
N TYR A 837 -33.25 18.48 28.44
CA TYR A 837 -33.19 19.69 27.61
C TYR A 837 -31.94 19.66 26.73
N GLY A 838 -32.10 19.97 25.44
CA GLY A 838 -31.04 19.88 24.46
C GLY A 838 -30.88 21.13 23.61
N ARG A 839 -29.66 21.32 23.08
CA ARG A 839 -29.36 22.32 22.05
C ARG A 839 -28.74 21.62 20.86
N VAL A 840 -29.24 21.92 19.66
CA VAL A 840 -28.68 21.48 18.38
C VAL A 840 -28.26 22.69 17.58
N ALA A 841 -27.05 22.65 17.03
CA ALA A 841 -26.59 23.61 16.06
C ALA A 841 -26.69 23.03 14.64
N VAL A 842 -26.99 23.90 13.68
CA VAL A 842 -27.06 23.57 12.27
C VAL A 842 -26.07 24.46 11.53
N TYR A 843 -25.26 23.85 10.67
CA TYR A 843 -24.37 24.54 9.74
C TYR A 843 -24.67 24.08 8.32
N VAL A 844 -24.87 25.04 7.43
CA VAL A 844 -25.09 24.81 6.00
C VAL A 844 -23.99 25.49 5.23
N ASP A 845 -23.35 24.76 4.33
CA ASP A 845 -22.45 25.30 3.30
C ASP A 845 -23.06 24.95 1.93
N CYS A 846 -23.88 25.86 1.41
CA CYS A 846 -24.56 25.65 0.13
C CYS A 846 -23.58 25.44 -1.03
N PRO A 847 -22.51 26.26 -1.20
CA PRO A 847 -21.50 26.03 -2.24
C PRO A 847 -20.81 24.67 -2.16
N ALA A 848 -20.44 24.23 -0.95
CA ALA A 848 -19.79 22.93 -0.75
C ALA A 848 -20.79 21.75 -0.81
N GLY A 849 -22.10 22.03 -0.77
CA GLY A 849 -23.11 20.99 -0.75
C GLY A 849 -23.15 20.23 0.58
N THR A 850 -22.87 20.89 1.70
CA THR A 850 -22.81 20.24 3.01
C THR A 850 -23.84 20.80 3.99
N LEU A 851 -24.45 19.91 4.78
CA LEU A 851 -25.34 20.24 5.89
C LEU A 851 -24.92 19.42 7.09
N SER A 852 -24.49 20.09 8.16
CA SER A 852 -23.98 19.45 9.38
C SER A 852 -24.83 19.81 10.60
N PHE A 853 -25.03 18.83 11.48
CA PHE A 853 -25.70 18.99 12.76
C PHE A 853 -24.72 18.74 13.91
N PHE A 854 -24.81 19.52 14.99
CA PHE A 854 -23.92 19.42 16.16
C PHE A 854 -24.70 19.51 17.48
N ARG A 855 -24.21 18.85 18.53
CA ARG A 855 -24.66 19.05 19.93
C ARG A 855 -23.48 19.63 20.71
N THR A 856 -23.60 20.84 21.24
CA THR A 856 -22.55 21.43 22.11
C THR A 856 -21.12 21.23 21.55
N LEU A 857 -20.94 21.49 20.24
CA LEU A 857 -19.70 21.29 19.45
C LEU A 857 -19.32 19.84 19.08
N ILE A 858 -20.06 18.83 19.52
CA ILE A 858 -19.91 17.44 19.06
C ILE A 858 -20.66 17.26 17.74
N HIS A 859 -19.97 16.83 16.69
CA HIS A 859 -20.57 16.50 15.40
C HIS A 859 -21.58 15.34 15.54
N ILE A 860 -22.78 15.52 15.00
CA ILE A 860 -23.84 14.48 14.97
C ILE A 860 -23.84 13.78 13.61
N TYR A 861 -23.96 14.55 12.53
CA TYR A 861 -24.06 14.01 11.17
C TYR A 861 -23.82 15.10 10.12
N THR A 862 -23.30 14.72 8.94
CA THR A 862 -23.20 15.59 7.77
C THR A 862 -23.86 14.94 6.55
N PHE A 863 -24.78 15.65 5.90
CA PHE A 863 -25.21 15.34 4.55
C PHE A 863 -24.27 15.98 3.54
N ASN A 864 -23.86 15.20 2.55
CA ASN A 864 -23.12 15.67 1.37
C ASN A 864 -24.01 15.50 0.14
N THR A 865 -24.46 16.61 -0.45
CA THR A 865 -25.34 16.61 -1.62
C THR A 865 -25.25 17.91 -2.40
N LYS A 866 -25.53 17.87 -3.70
CA LYS A 866 -25.62 19.09 -4.50
C LYS A 866 -26.99 19.72 -4.29
N PHE A 867 -27.02 20.87 -3.61
CA PHE A 867 -28.26 21.64 -3.49
C PHE A 867 -28.60 22.33 -4.82
N THR A 868 -29.83 22.16 -5.29
CA THR A 868 -30.29 22.68 -6.60
C THR A 868 -31.15 23.93 -6.49
N GLU A 869 -31.64 24.23 -5.28
CA GLU A 869 -32.51 25.36 -4.97
C GLU A 869 -32.08 25.96 -3.62
N PRO A 870 -32.47 27.22 -3.30
CA PRO A 870 -32.28 27.79 -1.98
C PRO A 870 -32.90 26.91 -0.89
N LEU A 871 -32.20 26.79 0.24
CA LEU A 871 -32.64 25.99 1.38
C LEU A 871 -33.34 26.86 2.42
N TYR A 872 -34.43 26.37 2.99
CA TYR A 872 -35.21 27.09 3.99
C TYR A 872 -35.16 26.30 5.31
N PRO A 873 -34.70 26.91 6.42
CA PRO A 873 -34.77 26.29 7.74
C PRO A 873 -36.22 25.96 8.11
N GLY A 874 -36.44 24.78 8.64
CA GLY A 874 -37.76 24.26 8.96
C GLY A 874 -37.80 23.59 10.32
N PHE A 875 -38.92 23.74 11.01
CA PHE A 875 -39.13 23.18 12.34
C PHE A 875 -40.43 22.39 12.39
N GLY A 876 -40.41 21.24 13.06
CA GLY A 876 -41.59 20.42 13.31
C GLY A 876 -41.67 19.96 14.75
N VAL A 877 -42.88 19.79 15.29
CA VAL A 877 -43.11 19.40 16.69
C VAL A 877 -44.12 18.26 16.77
N LYS A 878 -43.78 17.15 17.43
CA LYS A 878 -44.65 15.97 17.53
C LYS A 878 -45.07 15.71 18.98
N PHE A 879 -46.32 15.28 19.17
CA PHE A 879 -46.84 14.94 20.49
C PHE A 879 -46.23 13.62 20.99
N ARG A 880 -45.61 13.68 22.17
CA ARG A 880 -45.36 12.54 23.07
C ARG A 880 -45.81 13.02 24.45
N SER A 881 -45.99 12.13 25.42
CA SER A 881 -46.43 12.46 26.79
C SER A 881 -45.55 13.55 27.45
N GLY A 882 -45.91 14.83 27.27
CA GLY A 882 -45.14 16.01 27.69
C GLY A 882 -45.21 17.19 26.69
N THR A 883 -44.76 18.38 27.09
CA THR A 883 -44.73 19.60 26.26
C THR A 883 -43.52 19.61 25.34
N SER A 884 -43.72 19.44 24.02
CA SER A 884 -42.65 19.55 23.01
C SER A 884 -42.55 20.97 22.45
N TRP A 885 -41.32 21.50 22.35
CA TRP A 885 -41.07 22.87 21.93
C TRP A 885 -39.66 23.07 21.37
N CYS A 886 -39.47 24.12 20.56
CA CYS A 886 -38.16 24.60 20.13
C CYS A 886 -38.06 26.14 20.18
N SER A 887 -36.84 26.66 20.29
CA SER A 887 -36.52 28.10 20.34
C SER A 887 -35.20 28.38 19.62
N PHE A 888 -35.09 29.49 18.87
CA PHE A 888 -33.93 29.83 18.04
C PHE A 888 -33.64 31.34 17.93
#